data_AF-I0TBE2-F1
#
_entry.id   AF-I0TBE2-F1
#
_cell.length_a   1.000
_cell.length_b   1.000
_cell.length_c   1.000
_cell.angle_alpha   90.00
_cell.angle_beta   90.00
_cell.angle_gamma   90.00
#
_symmetry.space_group_name_H-M   'P 1'
#
loop_
_entity.id
_entity.type
_entity.pdbx_description
1 polymer ?
#
loop_
_entity_poly.entity_id
_entity_poly.type
_entity_poly.pdbx_seq_one_letter_code
_entity_poly.pdbx_strand_id
1 'polypeptide(L)'
;MRLKRLLFLCTALLSFTTSFADDFVQNSIKYTTSSDKTVTLVDGKSTSGDVVIPSSVRYGKNDYAVTVIEHNAFQGNNSITSVIIPSSVNSIGYSAFNACKNLRSVTDASSNANMQGYEYTDCTNLQSVTLSGSLQTIGYRSFANTGLTSLVLPANVKEIGGQAFQDCQHLTQVQFDSRLEVIKDHAFKQTGLITVELPSGVNEIGEWSFEGCQNLKKVTLPLRATALGTGSFFHCTSLESVVIPGNITTFNDNTFNGCSRLSAVYYLGDNQPSVNQYTFAGVDNKFNFYVKPSALANIRGVAYISDKVKDSFPYQQSSKYATFSRDFAVDFASVNGLKAYIAKGVGENNSVNLLPITTAGAGTGLVIEATPNTVYQLRLADNDTHYDDNALHVATSEITNNATIQHKADLTYLSNPVDLTTDKVRYEPNSTVTFTTKYAFPDGAKVRYLYGNKVVATADISGKTSWTWKVPADNFTGYLAEVYTTVGTTDNVYATIGIDVSTEWGRFPRYGFVSHYDASKTLDKVKGEVAMLNRYHMTGIQFYDWQWQHHILFPQDSTHWKDIGLRNVYKSSIENYINQLHGVGSKCMFYDLIYGVTGNMNGNTPETPDNLDKDGVSSDWGWIDLHEKKGGGYDLHQVQYPLGSWPSIYVMNPGNQNWVNYLAGSINKVYQNFGFDGYHIDQLGHQRDAYYVNLKSKKVNGKKVYTDGDRRNTNDFEGYFANFINRMKADNHNKYLVMNAASSFGGPNIVGTKNVEFGYNEMWGGDDYYWNYRKIIQDNRRNNGKNTFNTVFAAYLHCRNGRPGELRLSSALMGEATIFALGGSRIELSGDHMLFTEYFPDDTRPMSSKLQKSIIHYYDFLTAYENYLRDNNAETTVSMTMDGKQVAAWDLSNPDPSLNEHPEKQTIGPKPYMVNTYSTKKGDVTTIQLLNYSNVSRDNFNIRDLSETMPLPNVLNNKKIVLDDAQPVARIWVASPDRLGGAPQELDFTQSSGKVTFTLPSLEYWTMVVVEHGQKSVDNSSRIKNYVLSGESFSLAQQNSLVAGDVYLSFPASLVSATTNVMPLKMVTEGIKSLTNVCGNSSDDYYTLSGIKLQKPSKGVYIHDGKTIVVK
;
A
#
# COMPACT_ATOMS: atom_id res chain seq x y z
N MET A 1 71.34 -13.65 18.52
CA MET A 1 70.28 -14.02 19.48
C MET A 1 70.07 -12.85 20.43
N ARG A 2 68.81 -12.44 20.67
CA ARG A 2 68.36 -11.37 21.58
C ARG A 2 68.76 -9.92 21.20
N LEU A 3 68.02 -9.30 20.28
CA LEU A 3 67.69 -7.86 20.30
C LEU A 3 66.53 -7.53 19.33
N LYS A 4 65.32 -7.96 19.67
CA LYS A 4 64.04 -7.44 19.13
C LYS A 4 63.02 -7.48 20.25
N ARG A 5 63.21 -6.63 21.28
CA ARG A 5 62.28 -6.44 22.42
C ARG A 5 62.74 -5.31 23.34
N LEU A 6 62.98 -4.09 22.83
CA LEU A 6 63.06 -2.88 23.67
C LEU A 6 63.15 -1.59 22.82
N LEU A 7 62.13 -1.25 22.03
CA LEU A 7 61.86 0.14 21.59
C LEU A 7 60.45 0.29 20.97
N PHE A 8 59.45 -0.29 21.63
CA PHE A 8 58.02 -0.07 21.38
C PHE A 8 57.33 0.11 22.75
N LEU A 9 57.92 0.98 23.57
CA LEU A 9 57.48 1.26 24.93
C LEU A 9 57.54 2.78 25.17
N CYS A 10 56.74 3.54 24.42
CA CYS A 10 56.28 4.91 24.73
C CYS A 10 55.45 5.45 23.55
N THR A 11 54.20 5.01 23.42
CA THR A 11 53.01 5.74 22.87
C THR A 11 51.82 4.77 22.66
N ALA A 12 51.58 3.86 23.60
CA ALA A 12 50.38 3.01 23.63
C ALA A 12 49.73 3.02 25.03
N LEU A 13 49.78 4.19 25.67
CA LEU A 13 49.14 4.48 26.95
C LEU A 13 48.79 5.96 26.92
N LEU A 14 47.69 6.29 26.23
CA LEU A 14 46.81 7.41 26.51
C LEU A 14 45.61 7.31 25.55
N SER A 15 44.41 7.28 26.16
CA SER A 15 43.07 7.18 25.59
C SER A 15 42.51 5.79 25.25
N PHE A 16 42.62 4.83 26.17
CA PHE A 16 41.41 4.05 26.48
C PHE A 16 40.60 4.86 27.49
N THR A 17 39.70 5.72 27.00
CA THR A 17 38.58 6.14 27.83
C THR A 17 37.65 4.94 27.90
N THR A 18 37.73 4.17 28.99
CA THR A 18 36.64 3.27 29.34
C THR A 18 35.44 4.15 29.61
N SER A 19 34.55 4.26 28.63
CA SER A 19 33.19 4.76 28.84
C SER A 19 32.53 3.80 29.81
N PHE A 20 32.48 4.14 31.09
CA PHE A 20 31.68 3.40 32.05
C PHE A 20 30.21 3.56 31.66
N ALA A 21 29.44 2.47 31.74
CA ALA A 21 28.01 2.53 31.57
C ALA A 21 27.42 3.29 32.77
N ASP A 22 26.72 4.39 32.51
CA ASP A 22 26.04 5.17 33.53
C ASP A 22 24.57 4.76 33.62
N ASP A 23 24.10 4.55 34.85
CA ASP A 23 22.70 4.31 35.15
C ASP A 23 21.97 5.63 35.46
N PHE A 24 20.79 5.83 34.90
CA PHE A 24 19.93 6.97 35.23
C PHE A 24 18.44 6.60 35.20
N VAL A 25 17.61 7.39 35.87
CA VAL A 25 16.16 7.18 35.93
C VAL A 25 15.44 8.34 35.25
N GLN A 26 14.53 8.02 34.33
CA GLN A 26 13.63 8.97 33.68
C GLN A 26 12.22 8.38 33.64
N ASN A 27 11.20 9.16 34.05
CA ASN A 27 9.80 8.72 34.10
C ASN A 27 9.58 7.39 34.87
N SER A 28 10.26 7.24 36.01
CA SER A 28 10.21 6.03 36.85
C SER A 28 10.77 4.76 36.20
N ILE A 29 11.49 4.90 35.08
CA ILE A 29 12.18 3.83 34.37
C ILE A 29 13.69 4.08 34.47
N LYS A 30 14.43 3.04 34.84
CA LYS A 30 15.89 3.02 34.92
C LYS A 30 16.49 2.56 33.59
N TYR A 31 17.49 3.30 33.12
CA TYR A 31 18.24 3.05 31.90
C TYR A 31 19.74 2.95 32.20
N THR A 32 20.46 2.21 31.36
CA THR A 32 21.92 2.09 31.39
C THR A 32 22.49 2.49 30.03
N THR A 33 23.42 3.45 30.01
CA THR A 33 24.01 3.98 28.75
C THR A 33 25.06 3.06 28.16
N SER A 34 25.12 3.03 26.84
CA SER A 34 26.18 2.40 26.05
C SER A 34 27.05 3.43 25.33
N SER A 35 28.28 3.03 24.99
CA SER A 35 29.27 3.90 24.31
C SER A 35 28.87 4.34 22.90
N ASP A 36 27.88 3.69 22.29
CA ASP A 36 27.37 3.93 20.93
C ASP A 36 26.16 4.87 20.87
N LYS A 37 25.88 5.61 21.95
CA LYS A 37 24.69 6.47 22.10
C LYS A 37 23.35 5.70 22.08
N THR A 38 23.35 4.47 22.59
CA THR A 38 22.13 3.73 22.89
C THR A 38 21.96 3.53 24.40
N VAL A 39 20.76 3.17 24.84
CA VAL A 39 20.48 2.74 26.21
C VAL A 39 19.68 1.45 26.26
N THR A 40 19.92 0.69 27.32
CA THR A 40 19.10 -0.45 27.74
C THR A 40 18.14 0.02 28.83
N LEU A 41 16.87 -0.32 28.72
CA LEU A 41 15.89 -0.19 29.80
C LEU A 41 16.07 -1.37 30.77
N VAL A 42 16.59 -1.09 31.96
CA VAL A 42 17.02 -2.14 32.92
C VAL A 42 16.03 -2.38 34.05
N ASP A 43 15.23 -1.38 34.45
CA ASP A 43 14.20 -1.54 35.49
C ASP A 43 13.02 -0.57 35.28
N GLY A 44 11.81 -1.12 35.16
CA GLY A 44 10.54 -0.39 35.06
C GLY A 44 9.53 -0.81 36.14
N LYS A 45 9.96 -1.46 37.23
CA LYS A 45 9.06 -2.01 38.26
C LYS A 45 8.37 -0.94 39.11
N SER A 46 8.93 0.26 39.18
CA SER A 46 8.31 1.42 39.85
C SER A 46 7.28 2.16 38.99
N THR A 47 7.14 1.80 37.70
CA THR A 47 6.23 2.47 36.78
C THR A 47 4.77 2.04 37.02
N SER A 48 3.80 2.90 36.72
CA SER A 48 2.38 2.63 36.92
C SER A 48 1.52 3.24 35.82
N GLY A 49 0.31 2.70 35.61
CA GLY A 49 -0.65 3.19 34.61
C GLY A 49 -0.26 2.80 33.18
N ASP A 50 -0.56 3.67 32.24
CA ASP A 50 -0.23 3.47 30.83
C ASP A 50 1.21 3.89 30.57
N VAL A 51 2.02 2.95 30.09
CA VAL A 51 3.47 3.13 29.92
C VAL A 51 3.80 3.25 28.44
N VAL A 52 4.38 4.38 28.06
CA VAL A 52 5.00 4.55 26.75
C VAL A 52 6.51 4.50 26.93
N ILE A 53 7.14 3.44 26.41
CA ILE A 53 8.60 3.36 26.37
C ILE A 53 9.05 4.35 25.28
N PRO A 54 9.85 5.38 25.62
CA PRO A 54 10.27 6.37 24.65
C PRO A 54 11.29 5.77 23.66
N SER A 55 11.31 6.27 22.42
CA SER A 55 12.30 5.86 21.41
C SER A 55 13.71 6.37 21.72
N SER A 56 13.80 7.47 22.45
CA SER A 56 15.05 8.08 22.91
C SER A 56 14.88 8.70 24.29
N VAL A 57 15.99 8.78 25.04
CA VAL A 57 16.07 9.39 26.38
C VAL A 57 17.30 10.26 26.47
N ARG A 58 17.24 11.32 27.27
CA ARG A 58 18.32 12.30 27.37
C ARG A 58 19.05 12.16 28.69
N TYR A 59 20.38 12.01 28.62
CA TYR A 59 21.24 11.99 29.80
C TYR A 59 22.43 12.94 29.59
N GLY A 60 22.53 13.95 30.46
CA GLY A 60 23.48 15.05 30.29
C GLY A 60 23.20 15.86 29.01
N LYS A 61 24.21 15.96 28.13
CA LYS A 61 24.12 16.68 26.84
C LYS A 61 23.82 15.78 25.64
N ASN A 62 23.67 14.47 25.87
CA ASN A 62 23.51 13.48 24.81
C ASN A 62 22.10 12.89 24.83
N ASP A 63 21.56 12.64 23.65
CA ASP A 63 20.36 11.84 23.44
C ASP A 63 20.78 10.39 23.10
N TYR A 64 20.12 9.43 23.73
CA TYR A 64 20.38 8.01 23.59
C TYR A 64 19.15 7.29 23.06
N ALA A 65 19.30 6.46 22.02
CA ALA A 65 18.20 5.63 21.52
C ALA A 65 17.91 4.47 22.48
N VAL A 66 16.64 4.22 22.81
CA VAL A 66 16.24 3.05 23.60
C VAL A 66 16.15 1.84 22.67
N THR A 67 17.11 0.92 22.80
CA THR A 67 17.27 -0.19 21.86
C THR A 67 16.97 -1.55 22.47
N VAL A 68 17.05 -1.68 23.79
CA VAL A 68 16.85 -2.96 24.49
C VAL A 68 15.95 -2.77 25.71
N ILE A 69 15.04 -3.71 25.92
CA ILE A 69 14.37 -3.92 27.22
C ILE A 69 15.04 -5.13 27.85
N GLU A 70 15.66 -4.96 29.02
CA GLU A 70 16.38 -6.03 29.68
C GLU A 70 15.44 -7.13 30.20
N HIS A 71 16.02 -8.30 30.49
CA HIS A 71 15.35 -9.39 31.17
C HIS A 71 14.68 -8.91 32.47
N ASN A 72 13.43 -9.35 32.67
CA ASN A 72 12.66 -9.04 33.88
C ASN A 72 12.44 -7.54 34.18
N ALA A 73 12.64 -6.65 33.21
CA ALA A 73 12.63 -5.20 33.45
C ALA A 73 11.33 -4.70 34.10
N PHE A 74 10.17 -5.26 33.72
CA PHE A 74 8.86 -4.97 34.31
C PHE A 74 8.28 -6.14 35.10
N GLN A 75 9.04 -7.22 35.35
CA GLN A 75 8.50 -8.43 35.97
C GLN A 75 7.79 -8.15 37.30
N GLY A 76 6.58 -8.69 37.45
CA GLY A 76 5.75 -8.58 38.64
C GLY A 76 5.12 -7.19 38.83
N ASN A 77 5.24 -6.30 37.85
CA ASN A 77 4.65 -4.96 37.93
C ASN A 77 3.12 -5.04 37.76
N ASN A 78 2.42 -5.04 38.89
CA ASN A 78 0.95 -5.03 38.94
C ASN A 78 0.35 -3.62 38.90
N SER A 79 1.15 -2.59 38.67
CA SER A 79 0.67 -1.20 38.60
C SER A 79 0.48 -0.72 37.16
N ILE A 80 1.09 -1.38 36.18
CA ILE A 80 0.94 -1.02 34.76
C ILE A 80 -0.36 -1.59 34.18
N THR A 81 -1.02 -0.81 33.34
CA THR A 81 -2.29 -1.15 32.69
C THR A 81 -2.16 -1.30 31.18
N SER A 82 -1.21 -0.59 30.56
CA SER A 82 -0.87 -0.75 29.14
C SER A 82 0.62 -0.46 28.89
N VAL A 83 1.17 -1.05 27.82
CA VAL A 83 2.55 -0.78 27.38
C VAL A 83 2.59 -0.53 25.87
N ILE A 84 3.29 0.52 25.46
CA ILE A 84 3.69 0.80 24.08
C ILE A 84 5.20 0.66 23.96
N ILE A 85 5.66 -0.24 23.08
CA ILE A 85 7.08 -0.51 22.80
C ILE A 85 7.43 0.09 21.43
N PRO A 86 8.40 1.02 21.32
CA PRO A 86 8.72 1.71 20.08
C PRO A 86 9.61 0.87 19.15
N SER A 87 9.65 1.21 17.87
CA SER A 87 10.45 0.53 16.85
C SER A 87 11.97 0.62 17.03
N SER A 88 12.44 1.58 17.86
CA SER A 88 13.85 1.68 18.23
C SER A 88 14.32 0.48 19.05
N VAL A 89 13.40 -0.17 19.78
CA VAL A 89 13.67 -1.41 20.51
C VAL A 89 13.88 -2.52 19.49
N ASN A 90 15.06 -3.13 19.50
CA ASN A 90 15.42 -4.26 18.65
C ASN A 90 15.51 -5.57 19.44
N SER A 91 15.46 -5.51 20.77
CA SER A 91 15.47 -6.68 21.65
C SER A 91 14.60 -6.47 22.88
N ILE A 92 13.73 -7.45 23.15
CA ILE A 92 12.93 -7.54 24.37
C ILE A 92 13.42 -8.77 25.13
N GLY A 93 13.88 -8.55 26.35
CA GLY A 93 14.44 -9.59 27.19
C GLY A 93 13.39 -10.61 27.63
N TYR A 94 13.85 -11.84 27.79
CA TYR A 94 13.13 -12.90 28.50
C TYR A 94 12.41 -12.41 29.77
N SER A 95 11.14 -12.80 29.93
CA SER A 95 10.29 -12.43 31.07
C SER A 95 10.14 -10.92 31.32
N ALA A 96 10.38 -10.06 30.31
CA ALA A 96 10.37 -8.60 30.48
C ALA A 96 9.09 -8.09 31.19
N PHE A 97 7.92 -8.62 30.88
CA PHE A 97 6.63 -8.24 31.48
C PHE A 97 5.95 -9.39 32.24
N ASN A 98 6.69 -10.45 32.61
CA ASN A 98 6.12 -11.61 33.29
C ASN A 98 5.36 -11.19 34.57
N ALA A 99 4.21 -11.80 34.83
CA ALA A 99 3.37 -11.59 36.01
C ALA A 99 2.90 -10.13 36.23
N CYS A 100 2.79 -9.32 35.16
CA CYS A 100 2.13 -8.01 35.21
C CYS A 100 0.60 -8.18 35.19
N LYS A 101 0.00 -8.58 36.31
CA LYS A 101 -1.40 -9.04 36.36
C LYS A 101 -2.45 -8.00 36.00
N ASN A 102 -2.12 -6.71 36.09
CA ASN A 102 -3.03 -5.62 35.72
C ASN A 102 -2.82 -5.09 34.28
N LEU A 103 -1.82 -5.61 33.55
CA LEU A 103 -1.59 -5.25 32.16
C LEU A 103 -2.75 -5.74 31.30
N ARG A 104 -3.46 -4.81 30.63
CA ARG A 104 -4.64 -5.11 29.81
C ARG A 104 -4.34 -5.11 28.31
N SER A 105 -3.40 -4.29 27.87
CA SER A 105 -3.06 -4.16 26.46
C SER A 105 -1.59 -3.88 26.20
N VAL A 106 -1.06 -4.49 25.14
CA VAL A 106 0.30 -4.26 24.65
C VAL A 106 0.26 -3.85 23.19
N THR A 107 1.02 -2.81 22.84
CA THR A 107 1.31 -2.42 21.45
C THR A 107 2.81 -2.53 21.22
N ASP A 108 3.22 -3.56 20.49
CA ASP A 108 4.62 -3.84 20.20
C ASP A 108 4.97 -3.41 18.77
N ALA A 109 5.64 -2.27 18.63
CA ALA A 109 6.18 -1.78 17.36
C ALA A 109 7.67 -2.08 17.19
N SER A 110 8.28 -2.87 18.09
CA SER A 110 9.71 -3.16 18.10
C SER A 110 10.18 -3.78 16.77
N SER A 111 11.45 -3.60 16.44
CA SER A 111 12.08 -4.34 15.34
C SER A 111 12.53 -5.75 15.75
N ASN A 112 12.07 -6.23 16.92
CA ASN A 112 12.45 -7.53 17.45
C ASN A 112 11.87 -8.67 16.60
N ALA A 113 12.75 -9.45 15.99
CA ALA A 113 12.34 -10.59 15.19
C ALA A 113 11.86 -11.78 16.04
N ASN A 114 12.26 -11.87 17.32
CA ASN A 114 12.03 -13.07 18.12
C ASN A 114 11.60 -12.73 19.55
N MET A 115 10.49 -13.30 19.99
CA MET A 115 10.22 -13.42 21.43
C MET A 115 11.13 -14.51 22.00
N GLN A 116 11.94 -14.12 22.99
CA GLN A 116 12.90 -14.97 23.70
C GLN A 116 12.22 -15.96 24.65
N GLY A 117 11.01 -15.65 25.13
CA GLY A 117 10.20 -16.48 26.01
C GLY A 117 9.75 -15.76 27.29
N TYR A 118 8.59 -16.21 27.78
CA TYR A 118 7.94 -15.76 29.02
C TYR A 118 7.58 -14.27 29.10
N GLU A 119 7.66 -13.51 28.00
CA GLU A 119 7.52 -12.06 27.99
C GLU A 119 6.28 -11.56 28.73
N TYR A 120 5.13 -12.20 28.50
CA TYR A 120 3.84 -11.84 29.07
C TYR A 120 3.20 -12.97 29.87
N THR A 121 3.96 -14.01 30.26
CA THR A 121 3.43 -15.12 31.08
C THR A 121 2.78 -14.58 32.35
N ASP A 122 1.63 -15.14 32.75
CA ASP A 122 0.86 -14.75 33.95
C ASP A 122 0.35 -13.30 33.94
N CYS A 123 0.30 -12.63 32.78
CA CYS A 123 -0.43 -11.37 32.61
C CYS A 123 -1.92 -11.66 32.46
N THR A 124 -2.57 -12.09 33.56
CA THR A 124 -3.92 -12.66 33.55
C THR A 124 -5.03 -11.72 33.04
N ASN A 125 -4.82 -10.39 33.07
CA ASN A 125 -5.76 -9.41 32.52
C ASN A 125 -5.40 -8.93 31.10
N LEU A 126 -4.35 -9.47 30.46
CA LEU A 126 -3.92 -9.06 29.12
C LEU A 126 -4.94 -9.55 28.09
N GLN A 127 -5.84 -8.66 27.66
CA GLN A 127 -6.95 -8.99 26.76
C GLN A 127 -6.60 -8.78 25.28
N SER A 128 -5.71 -7.82 24.99
CA SER A 128 -5.35 -7.49 23.60
C SER A 128 -3.85 -7.27 23.44
N VAL A 129 -3.28 -7.83 22.37
CA VAL A 129 -1.90 -7.55 21.94
C VAL A 129 -1.89 -7.18 20.46
N THR A 130 -1.13 -6.14 20.13
CA THR A 130 -0.66 -5.89 18.76
C THR A 130 0.80 -6.27 18.70
N LEU A 131 1.11 -7.28 17.87
CA LEU A 131 2.46 -7.81 17.69
C LEU A 131 3.20 -7.06 16.58
N SER A 132 4.53 -6.99 16.69
CA SER A 132 5.37 -6.34 15.69
C SER A 132 5.23 -7.00 14.31
N GLY A 133 5.14 -6.18 13.26
CA GLY A 133 5.21 -6.65 11.88
C GLY A 133 6.53 -7.35 11.52
N SER A 134 7.61 -7.14 12.29
CA SER A 134 8.91 -7.80 12.08
C SER A 134 9.03 -9.16 12.78
N LEU A 135 8.07 -9.54 13.63
CA LEU A 135 8.11 -10.76 14.42
C LEU A 135 8.07 -12.01 13.53
N GLN A 136 9.02 -12.92 13.76
CA GLN A 136 9.13 -14.21 13.07
C GLN A 136 8.81 -15.38 14.01
N THR A 137 9.12 -15.26 15.29
CA THR A 137 8.93 -16.33 16.27
C THR A 137 8.25 -15.84 17.54
N ILE A 138 7.17 -16.52 17.93
CA ILE A 138 6.59 -16.40 19.27
C ILE A 138 7.30 -17.38 20.19
N GLY A 139 7.83 -16.88 21.30
CA GLY A 139 8.74 -17.62 22.17
C GLY A 139 8.03 -18.61 23.09
N TYR A 140 8.86 -19.42 23.76
CA TYR A 140 8.40 -20.39 24.75
C TYR A 140 7.65 -19.70 25.90
N ARG A 141 6.41 -20.11 26.16
CA ARG A 141 5.50 -19.55 27.18
C ARG A 141 5.18 -18.05 27.07
N SER A 142 5.53 -17.37 25.97
CA SER A 142 5.44 -15.90 25.85
C SER A 142 4.09 -15.29 26.27
N PHE A 143 2.98 -15.99 26.05
CA PHE A 143 1.62 -15.57 26.42
C PHE A 143 0.90 -16.55 27.36
N ALA A 144 1.62 -17.46 28.01
CA ALA A 144 0.99 -18.47 28.87
C ALA A 144 0.21 -17.81 30.02
N ASN A 145 -1.00 -18.32 30.31
CA ASN A 145 -1.91 -17.83 31.34
C ASN A 145 -2.26 -16.34 31.20
N THR A 146 -2.58 -15.91 29.96
CA THR A 146 -3.04 -14.55 29.65
C THR A 146 -4.56 -14.51 29.41
N GLY A 147 -5.15 -13.32 29.55
CA GLY A 147 -6.57 -13.07 29.32
C GLY A 147 -6.96 -12.80 27.86
N LEU A 148 -6.11 -13.20 26.90
CA LEU A 148 -6.30 -12.85 25.48
C LEU A 148 -7.62 -13.43 24.97
N THR A 149 -8.43 -12.62 24.28
CA THR A 149 -9.71 -13.07 23.71
C THR A 149 -9.59 -13.52 22.25
N SER A 150 -8.75 -12.83 21.50
CA SER A 150 -8.49 -13.08 20.08
C SER A 150 -7.06 -12.69 19.74
N LEU A 151 -6.47 -13.35 18.75
CA LEU A 151 -5.12 -13.08 18.29
C LEU A 151 -5.05 -13.02 16.76
N VAL A 152 -4.38 -12.00 16.24
CA VAL A 152 -3.99 -11.91 14.82
C VAL A 152 -2.48 -12.03 14.74
N LEU A 153 -1.97 -13.06 14.07
CA LEU A 153 -0.54 -13.21 13.87
C LEU A 153 -0.05 -12.25 12.78
N PRO A 154 1.04 -11.50 13.00
CA PRO A 154 1.73 -10.78 11.94
C PRO A 154 2.12 -11.75 10.83
N ALA A 155 2.07 -11.26 9.60
CA ALA A 155 2.24 -12.13 8.46
C ALA A 155 3.64 -12.81 8.46
N ASN A 156 4.65 -12.23 9.10
CA ASN A 156 6.03 -12.76 9.08
C ASN A 156 6.29 -13.89 10.10
N VAL A 157 5.31 -14.25 10.94
CA VAL A 157 5.47 -15.31 11.95
C VAL A 157 5.54 -16.68 11.28
N LYS A 158 6.67 -17.37 11.50
CA LYS A 158 6.94 -18.73 11.01
C LYS A 158 6.80 -19.80 12.09
N GLU A 159 7.02 -19.43 13.35
CA GLU A 159 7.04 -20.39 14.46
C GLU A 159 6.27 -19.89 15.69
N ILE A 160 5.48 -20.80 16.27
CA ILE A 160 4.87 -20.66 17.60
C ILE A 160 5.56 -21.63 18.55
N GLY A 161 6.27 -21.08 19.53
CA GLY A 161 7.07 -21.81 20.52
C GLY A 161 6.24 -22.63 21.51
N GLY A 162 6.93 -23.50 22.24
CA GLY A 162 6.27 -24.44 23.16
C GLY A 162 5.53 -23.71 24.27
N GLN A 163 4.36 -24.21 24.65
CA GLN A 163 3.51 -23.64 25.71
C GLN A 163 3.17 -22.14 25.50
N ALA A 164 3.36 -21.57 24.29
CA ALA A 164 3.27 -20.13 24.04
C ALA A 164 1.96 -19.50 24.52
N PHE A 165 0.83 -20.20 24.33
CA PHE A 165 -0.51 -19.80 24.72
C PHE A 165 -1.16 -20.78 25.71
N GLN A 166 -0.35 -21.55 26.44
CA GLN A 166 -0.88 -22.46 27.46
C GLN A 166 -1.81 -21.70 28.43
N ASP A 167 -2.94 -22.30 28.83
CA ASP A 167 -3.90 -21.78 29.80
C ASP A 167 -4.57 -20.43 29.41
N CYS A 168 -4.53 -20.05 28.12
CA CYS A 168 -5.28 -18.89 27.60
C CYS A 168 -6.76 -19.24 27.40
N GLN A 169 -7.49 -19.44 28.49
CA GLN A 169 -8.87 -19.96 28.48
C GLN A 169 -9.90 -19.03 27.81
N HIS A 170 -9.57 -17.75 27.66
CA HIS A 170 -10.43 -16.77 26.98
C HIS A 170 -10.15 -16.65 25.48
N LEU A 171 -9.08 -17.30 24.97
CA LEU A 171 -8.68 -17.20 23.57
C LEU A 171 -9.59 -18.08 22.71
N THR A 172 -10.61 -17.48 22.10
CA THR A 172 -11.61 -18.22 21.31
C THR A 172 -11.26 -18.35 19.84
N GLN A 173 -10.41 -17.45 19.32
CA GLN A 173 -10.04 -17.38 17.91
C GLN A 173 -8.58 -16.92 17.73
N VAL A 174 -7.89 -17.57 16.79
CA VAL A 174 -6.57 -17.17 16.29
C VAL A 174 -6.65 -17.09 14.78
N GLN A 175 -6.27 -15.95 14.21
CA GLN A 175 -6.09 -15.78 12.78
C GLN A 175 -4.62 -16.05 12.44
N PHE A 176 -4.38 -17.15 11.74
CA PHE A 176 -3.07 -17.54 11.25
C PHE A 176 -2.76 -16.91 9.89
N ASP A 177 -1.48 -16.69 9.61
CA ASP A 177 -0.98 -16.32 8.28
C ASP A 177 -0.53 -17.57 7.52
N SER A 178 -0.60 -17.54 6.19
CA SER A 178 -0.21 -18.67 5.33
C SER A 178 1.27 -19.05 5.44
N ARG A 179 2.12 -18.16 5.98
CA ARG A 179 3.56 -18.37 6.18
C ARG A 179 3.94 -19.07 7.48
N LEU A 180 2.98 -19.43 8.34
CA LEU A 180 3.25 -20.23 9.52
C LEU A 180 3.72 -21.64 9.12
N GLU A 181 4.85 -22.07 9.66
CA GLU A 181 5.48 -23.36 9.36
C GLU A 181 5.38 -24.33 10.55
N VAL A 182 5.56 -23.84 11.78
CA VAL A 182 5.78 -24.69 12.96
C VAL A 182 4.91 -24.28 14.15
N ILE A 183 4.25 -25.25 14.77
CA ILE A 183 3.58 -25.13 16.07
C ILE A 183 4.23 -26.13 17.04
N LYS A 184 4.86 -25.67 18.11
CA LYS A 184 5.58 -26.50 19.07
C LYS A 184 4.69 -27.09 20.17
N ASP A 185 5.29 -27.92 21.03
CA ASP A 185 4.61 -28.69 22.06
C ASP A 185 3.80 -27.83 23.02
N HIS A 186 2.59 -28.28 23.37
CA HIS A 186 1.66 -27.61 24.28
C HIS A 186 1.29 -26.15 23.90
N ALA A 187 1.58 -25.70 22.67
CA ALA A 187 1.44 -24.28 22.28
C ALA A 187 0.08 -23.66 22.60
N PHE A 188 -1.01 -24.40 22.45
CA PHE A 188 -2.40 -23.99 22.72
C PHE A 188 -3.08 -24.86 23.78
N LYS A 189 -2.32 -25.49 24.69
CA LYS A 189 -2.87 -26.30 25.78
C LYS A 189 -3.86 -25.49 26.63
N GLN A 190 -5.03 -26.05 26.92
CA GLN A 190 -6.08 -25.50 27.78
C GLN A 190 -6.57 -24.10 27.33
N THR A 191 -6.68 -23.90 26.02
CA THR A 191 -7.23 -22.66 25.44
C THR A 191 -8.73 -22.73 25.20
N GLY A 192 -9.35 -21.55 25.02
CA GLY A 192 -10.79 -21.40 24.76
C GLY A 192 -11.23 -21.60 23.30
N LEU A 193 -10.34 -22.12 22.43
CA LEU A 193 -10.54 -22.18 20.98
C LEU A 193 -11.81 -22.97 20.62
N ILE A 194 -12.61 -22.42 19.70
CA ILE A 194 -13.86 -23.05 19.22
C ILE A 194 -13.63 -23.79 17.90
N THR A 195 -12.86 -23.18 17.00
CA THR A 195 -12.45 -23.72 15.71
C THR A 195 -10.98 -23.40 15.48
N VAL A 196 -10.26 -24.32 14.83
CA VAL A 196 -8.87 -24.11 14.43
C VAL A 196 -8.72 -24.41 12.95
N GLU A 197 -8.28 -23.42 12.19
CA GLU A 197 -7.96 -23.54 10.77
C GLU A 197 -6.46 -23.38 10.58
N LEU A 198 -5.74 -24.50 10.52
CA LEU A 198 -4.28 -24.48 10.36
C LEU A 198 -3.93 -24.19 8.89
N PRO A 199 -3.03 -23.22 8.61
CA PRO A 199 -2.65 -22.89 7.25
C PRO A 199 -1.90 -24.05 6.60
N SER A 200 -2.03 -24.17 5.27
CA SER A 200 -1.42 -25.27 4.50
C SER A 200 0.11 -25.32 4.60
N GLY A 201 0.77 -24.22 4.97
CA GLY A 201 2.20 -24.13 5.19
C GLY A 201 2.74 -24.93 6.39
N VAL A 202 1.88 -25.25 7.38
CA VAL A 202 2.31 -25.91 8.62
C VAL A 202 2.79 -27.33 8.34
N ASN A 203 4.05 -27.60 8.65
CA ASN A 203 4.70 -28.90 8.48
C ASN A 203 4.89 -29.66 9.80
N GLU A 204 4.81 -28.98 10.94
CA GLU A 204 5.04 -29.54 12.28
C GLU A 204 3.93 -29.09 13.25
N ILE A 205 3.28 -30.07 13.90
CA ILE A 205 2.35 -29.87 15.02
C ILE A 205 2.90 -30.66 16.21
N GLY A 206 3.36 -29.93 17.23
CA GLY A 206 4.00 -30.47 18.42
C GLY A 206 3.07 -31.30 19.30
N GLU A 207 3.69 -32.06 20.20
CA GLU A 207 3.00 -32.91 21.15
C GLU A 207 2.10 -32.08 22.07
N TRP A 208 0.90 -32.59 22.37
CA TRP A 208 -0.06 -31.96 23.29
C TRP A 208 -0.45 -30.53 22.91
N SER A 209 -0.22 -30.12 21.66
CA SER A 209 -0.37 -28.74 21.18
C SER A 209 -1.75 -28.14 21.44
N PHE A 210 -2.83 -28.92 21.36
CA PHE A 210 -4.20 -28.49 21.66
C PHE A 210 -4.81 -29.30 22.82
N GLU A 211 -3.99 -29.83 23.73
CA GLU A 211 -4.45 -30.57 24.91
C GLU A 211 -5.47 -29.76 25.72
N GLY A 212 -6.64 -30.31 25.99
CA GLY A 212 -7.63 -29.72 26.89
C GLY A 212 -8.37 -28.51 26.31
N CYS A 213 -8.37 -28.31 24.99
CA CYS A 213 -9.21 -27.31 24.32
C CYS A 213 -10.69 -27.74 24.32
N GLN A 214 -11.35 -27.63 25.48
CA GLN A 214 -12.67 -28.22 25.73
C GLN A 214 -13.80 -27.66 24.86
N ASN A 215 -13.63 -26.47 24.28
CA ASN A 215 -14.60 -25.82 23.39
C ASN A 215 -14.37 -26.13 21.91
N LEU A 216 -13.28 -26.80 21.56
CA LEU A 216 -12.88 -27.04 20.17
C LEU A 216 -13.80 -28.05 19.51
N LYS A 217 -14.61 -27.60 18.54
CA LYS A 217 -15.61 -28.43 17.84
C LYS A 217 -15.11 -28.98 16.51
N LYS A 218 -14.27 -28.21 15.81
CA LYS A 218 -13.76 -28.51 14.47
C LYS A 218 -12.29 -28.09 14.35
N VAL A 219 -11.51 -28.94 13.69
CA VAL A 219 -10.11 -28.68 13.32
C VAL A 219 -9.91 -28.97 11.85
N THR A 220 -9.35 -28.01 11.13
CA THR A 220 -8.83 -28.20 9.77
C THR A 220 -7.32 -28.42 9.86
N LEU A 221 -6.87 -29.61 9.47
CA LEU A 221 -5.46 -30.00 9.52
C LEU A 221 -4.70 -29.56 8.27
N PRO A 222 -3.39 -29.25 8.39
CA PRO A 222 -2.60 -28.75 7.27
C PRO A 222 -2.19 -29.85 6.29
N LEU A 223 -1.97 -29.48 5.03
CA LEU A 223 -1.63 -30.40 3.94
C LEU A 223 -0.14 -30.84 3.93
N ARG A 224 0.72 -30.24 4.75
CA ARG A 224 2.16 -30.56 4.78
C ARG A 224 2.60 -31.37 6.00
N ALA A 225 1.79 -31.47 7.04
CA ALA A 225 2.11 -32.27 8.23
C ALA A 225 2.06 -33.78 7.92
N THR A 226 3.02 -34.56 8.39
CA THR A 226 3.07 -36.02 8.12
C THR A 226 2.57 -36.88 9.28
N ALA A 227 2.43 -36.29 10.46
CA ALA A 227 2.01 -36.97 11.68
C ALA A 227 1.19 -36.02 12.57
N LEU A 228 0.38 -36.62 13.44
CA LEU A 228 -0.22 -35.93 14.58
C LEU A 228 0.62 -36.25 15.83
N GLY A 229 1.13 -35.22 16.50
CA GLY A 229 1.95 -35.36 17.71
C GLY A 229 1.21 -36.08 18.84
N THR A 230 1.96 -36.75 19.72
CA THR A 230 1.44 -37.42 20.92
C THR A 230 0.48 -36.49 21.67
N GLY A 231 -0.75 -36.92 21.93
CA GLY A 231 -1.72 -36.14 22.71
C GLY A 231 -2.21 -34.82 22.10
N SER A 232 -1.98 -34.55 20.80
CA SER A 232 -2.27 -33.24 20.18
C SER A 232 -3.67 -32.69 20.45
N PHE A 233 -4.70 -33.55 20.56
CA PHE A 233 -6.09 -33.17 20.88
C PHE A 233 -6.61 -33.90 22.12
N PHE A 234 -5.73 -34.28 23.04
CA PHE A 234 -6.10 -34.95 24.29
C PHE A 234 -7.13 -34.14 25.07
N HIS A 235 -8.25 -34.75 25.50
CA HIS A 235 -9.35 -34.11 26.22
C HIS A 235 -10.00 -32.90 25.52
N CYS A 236 -9.98 -32.85 24.19
CA CYS A 236 -10.84 -31.95 23.41
C CYS A 236 -12.30 -32.48 23.39
N THR A 237 -12.99 -32.37 24.53
CA THR A 237 -14.29 -33.02 24.77
C THR A 237 -15.43 -32.57 23.86
N SER A 238 -15.29 -31.42 23.18
CA SER A 238 -16.27 -30.92 22.20
C SER A 238 -15.98 -31.27 20.75
N LEU A 239 -14.86 -31.93 20.44
CA LEU A 239 -14.49 -32.25 19.06
C LEU A 239 -15.45 -33.30 18.50
N GLU A 240 -16.21 -32.95 17.45
CA GLU A 240 -17.29 -33.81 16.94
C GLU A 240 -16.85 -34.69 15.77
N SER A 241 -15.97 -34.15 14.92
CA SER A 241 -15.39 -34.85 13.77
C SER A 241 -14.03 -34.26 13.39
N VAL A 242 -13.21 -35.05 12.70
CA VAL A 242 -11.93 -34.62 12.16
C VAL A 242 -11.73 -35.17 10.75
N VAL A 243 -11.24 -34.31 9.84
CA VAL A 243 -10.81 -34.70 8.49
C VAL A 243 -9.30 -34.78 8.51
N ILE A 244 -8.76 -35.96 8.23
CA ILE A 244 -7.34 -36.27 8.24
C ILE A 244 -6.83 -36.36 6.79
N PRO A 245 -6.01 -35.40 6.34
CA PRO A 245 -5.37 -35.43 5.02
C PRO A 245 -4.53 -36.69 4.80
N GLY A 246 -4.44 -37.15 3.55
CA GLY A 246 -3.77 -38.42 3.22
C GLY A 246 -2.26 -38.45 3.46
N ASN A 247 -1.63 -37.29 3.64
CA ASN A 247 -0.23 -37.14 4.03
C ASN A 247 0.04 -37.46 5.51
N ILE A 248 -0.99 -37.44 6.37
CA ILE A 248 -0.84 -37.76 7.80
C ILE A 248 -0.98 -39.28 7.96
N THR A 249 0.13 -39.99 8.04
CA THR A 249 0.15 -41.46 8.09
C THR A 249 0.42 -42.02 9.49
N THR A 250 0.72 -41.17 10.47
CA THR A 250 1.06 -41.59 11.85
C THR A 250 0.21 -40.85 12.87
N PHE A 251 -0.56 -41.61 13.67
CA PHE A 251 -1.38 -41.11 14.77
C PHE A 251 -0.75 -41.60 16.08
N ASN A 252 -0.05 -40.69 16.76
CA ASN A 252 0.68 -41.03 17.97
C ASN A 252 -0.25 -41.32 19.15
N ASP A 253 0.32 -41.84 20.23
CA ASP A 253 -0.45 -42.20 21.42
C ASP A 253 -1.22 -40.99 21.98
N ASN A 254 -2.42 -41.25 22.51
CA ASN A 254 -3.29 -40.26 23.12
C ASN A 254 -3.80 -39.12 22.21
N THR A 255 -3.54 -39.14 20.90
CA THR A 255 -3.89 -38.02 19.99
C THR A 255 -5.33 -37.51 20.16
N PHE A 256 -6.31 -38.40 20.23
CA PHE A 256 -7.74 -38.07 20.43
C PHE A 256 -8.29 -38.64 21.75
N ASN A 257 -7.42 -39.00 22.70
CA ASN A 257 -7.88 -39.62 23.95
C ASN A 257 -8.71 -38.62 24.76
N GLY A 258 -9.88 -39.04 25.23
CA GLY A 258 -10.83 -38.21 25.97
C GLY A 258 -11.67 -37.28 25.10
N CYS A 259 -11.61 -37.39 23.76
CA CYS A 259 -12.52 -36.68 22.84
C CYS A 259 -13.93 -37.30 22.86
N SER A 260 -14.67 -37.14 23.96
CA SER A 260 -15.93 -37.85 24.21
C SER A 260 -17.07 -37.59 23.22
N ARG A 261 -17.02 -36.50 22.43
CA ARG A 261 -18.01 -36.19 21.38
C ARG A 261 -17.57 -36.58 19.97
N LEU A 262 -16.37 -37.14 19.81
CA LEU A 262 -15.84 -37.52 18.51
C LEU A 262 -16.63 -38.71 17.97
N SER A 263 -17.39 -38.49 16.90
CA SER A 263 -18.29 -39.49 16.32
C SER A 263 -17.82 -39.99 14.95
N ALA A 264 -16.98 -39.21 14.26
CA ALA A 264 -16.52 -39.50 12.91
C ALA A 264 -15.07 -39.04 12.70
N VAL A 265 -14.25 -39.93 12.15
CA VAL A 265 -12.92 -39.61 11.60
C VAL A 265 -12.97 -39.87 10.09
N TYR A 266 -12.65 -38.87 9.28
CA TYR A 266 -12.58 -39.00 7.82
C TYR A 266 -11.13 -39.03 7.40
N TYR A 267 -10.61 -40.18 6.98
CA TYR A 267 -9.22 -40.34 6.56
C TYR A 267 -9.12 -40.39 5.04
N LEU A 268 -8.38 -39.43 4.47
CA LEU A 268 -8.28 -39.22 3.02
C LEU A 268 -7.10 -39.97 2.38
N GLY A 269 -6.32 -40.69 3.18
CA GLY A 269 -5.15 -41.45 2.72
C GLY A 269 -5.51 -42.84 2.20
N ASP A 270 -4.72 -43.32 1.23
CA ASP A 270 -4.90 -44.64 0.64
C ASP A 270 -4.08 -45.73 1.35
N ASN A 271 -3.06 -45.31 2.13
CA ASN A 271 -2.15 -46.18 2.87
C ASN A 271 -2.62 -46.41 4.31
N GLN A 272 -2.24 -47.56 4.89
CA GLN A 272 -2.49 -47.88 6.29
C GLN A 272 -1.85 -46.84 7.22
N PRO A 273 -2.63 -46.13 8.05
CA PRO A 273 -2.06 -45.30 9.09
C PRO A 273 -1.49 -46.17 10.23
N SER A 274 -0.40 -45.72 10.83
CA SER A 274 0.05 -46.25 12.12
C SER A 274 -0.82 -45.64 13.23
N VAL A 275 -1.55 -46.48 13.96
CA VAL A 275 -2.44 -46.06 15.05
C VAL A 275 -2.01 -46.73 16.33
N ASN A 276 -1.66 -45.94 17.35
CA ASN A 276 -1.22 -46.48 18.64
C ASN A 276 -2.41 -46.82 19.56
N GLN A 277 -2.16 -47.67 20.57
CA GLN A 277 -3.17 -48.28 21.44
C GLN A 277 -4.11 -47.27 22.10
N TYR A 278 -3.59 -46.11 22.52
CA TYR A 278 -4.37 -45.13 23.27
C TYR A 278 -4.88 -43.96 22.43
N THR A 279 -4.73 -44.01 21.10
CA THR A 279 -5.12 -42.91 20.18
C THR A 279 -6.56 -42.44 20.41
N PHE A 280 -7.50 -43.37 20.57
CA PHE A 280 -8.94 -43.12 20.74
C PHE A 280 -9.48 -43.56 22.10
N ALA A 281 -8.63 -43.74 23.12
CA ALA A 281 -9.10 -44.10 24.45
C ALA A 281 -10.07 -43.01 24.98
N GLY A 282 -11.19 -43.39 25.61
CA GLY A 282 -12.19 -42.41 26.09
C GLY A 282 -13.04 -41.72 25.00
N VAL A 283 -12.89 -42.10 23.73
CA VAL A 283 -13.86 -41.78 22.66
C VAL A 283 -15.04 -42.75 22.73
N ASP A 284 -16.25 -42.31 22.35
CA ASP A 284 -17.43 -43.20 22.32
C ASP A 284 -17.17 -44.38 21.36
N ASN A 285 -17.31 -45.62 21.84
CA ASN A 285 -17.09 -46.84 21.07
C ASN A 285 -17.97 -46.98 19.80
N LYS A 286 -18.97 -46.12 19.61
CA LYS A 286 -19.82 -46.05 18.41
C LYS A 286 -19.26 -45.15 17.30
N PHE A 287 -18.12 -44.47 17.53
CA PHE A 287 -17.49 -43.66 16.50
C PHE A 287 -17.11 -44.51 15.28
N ASN A 288 -17.08 -43.87 14.11
CA ASN A 288 -16.73 -44.55 12.86
C ASN A 288 -15.51 -43.91 12.20
N PHE A 289 -14.71 -44.75 11.55
CA PHE A 289 -13.52 -44.35 10.81
C PHE A 289 -13.80 -44.50 9.31
N TYR A 290 -14.11 -43.40 8.64
CA TYR A 290 -14.52 -43.38 7.25
C TYR A 290 -13.31 -43.23 6.33
N VAL A 291 -13.24 -44.11 5.34
CA VAL A 291 -12.16 -44.18 4.34
C VAL A 291 -12.73 -44.25 2.94
N LYS A 292 -11.88 -44.02 1.93
CA LYS A 292 -12.26 -44.26 0.54
C LYS A 292 -12.51 -45.75 0.29
N PRO A 293 -13.41 -46.11 -0.64
CA PRO A 293 -13.67 -47.50 -1.01
C PRO A 293 -12.40 -48.27 -1.42
N SER A 294 -11.51 -47.65 -2.19
CA SER A 294 -10.23 -48.26 -2.59
C SER A 294 -9.31 -48.56 -1.41
N ALA A 295 -9.38 -47.78 -0.33
CA ALA A 295 -8.54 -47.92 0.86
C ALA A 295 -9.13 -48.87 1.91
N LEU A 296 -10.41 -49.25 1.78
CA LEU A 296 -11.15 -50.04 2.79
C LEU A 296 -10.47 -51.36 3.14
N ALA A 297 -10.08 -52.13 2.12
CA ALA A 297 -9.44 -53.44 2.32
C ALA A 297 -8.09 -53.31 3.04
N ASN A 298 -7.34 -52.25 2.72
CA ASN A 298 -6.05 -51.98 3.33
C ASN A 298 -6.21 -51.55 4.79
N ILE A 299 -7.15 -50.66 5.10
CA ILE A 299 -7.24 -50.01 6.43
C ILE A 299 -8.01 -50.85 7.45
N ARG A 300 -8.93 -51.73 7.04
CA ARG A 300 -9.66 -52.63 7.95
C ARG A 300 -8.75 -53.53 8.80
N GLY A 301 -7.51 -53.77 8.38
CA GLY A 301 -6.53 -54.55 9.13
C GLY A 301 -5.79 -53.79 10.25
N VAL A 302 -5.98 -52.47 10.37
CA VAL A 302 -5.28 -51.65 11.37
C VAL A 302 -5.84 -51.94 12.76
N ALA A 303 -4.95 -52.31 13.69
CA ALA A 303 -5.31 -52.56 15.08
C ALA A 303 -6.00 -51.34 15.73
N TYR A 304 -6.85 -51.58 16.72
CA TYR A 304 -7.59 -50.57 17.50
C TYR A 304 -8.70 -49.80 16.76
N ILE A 305 -8.72 -49.81 15.43
CA ILE A 305 -9.80 -49.20 14.63
C ILE A 305 -10.49 -50.20 13.68
N SER A 306 -10.02 -51.44 13.58
CA SER A 306 -10.48 -52.43 12.58
C SER A 306 -12.00 -52.63 12.54
N ASP A 307 -12.67 -52.66 13.70
CA ASP A 307 -14.13 -52.79 13.82
C ASP A 307 -14.90 -51.48 13.56
N LYS A 308 -14.18 -50.35 13.43
CA LYS A 308 -14.72 -49.00 13.17
C LYS A 308 -14.60 -48.56 11.72
N VAL A 309 -13.73 -49.20 10.92
CA VAL A 309 -13.45 -48.78 9.52
C VAL A 309 -14.62 -49.07 8.58
N LYS A 310 -15.13 -48.01 7.96
CA LYS A 310 -16.26 -48.05 7.00
C LYS A 310 -15.91 -47.26 5.75
N ASP A 311 -16.41 -47.68 4.60
CA ASP A 311 -16.30 -46.96 3.32
C ASP A 311 -17.50 -46.05 3.05
N SER A 312 -18.48 -46.06 3.94
CA SER A 312 -19.69 -45.25 3.82
C SER A 312 -20.13 -44.67 5.16
N PHE A 313 -20.69 -43.45 5.11
CA PHE A 313 -21.18 -42.68 6.24
C PHE A 313 -22.66 -42.34 6.06
N PRO A 314 -23.43 -42.29 7.17
CA PRO A 314 -24.85 -42.02 7.11
C PRO A 314 -25.10 -40.55 6.72
N TYR A 315 -26.07 -40.36 5.82
CA TYR A 315 -26.62 -39.06 5.46
C TYR A 315 -28.14 -39.14 5.49
N GLN A 316 -28.79 -38.17 6.10
CA GLN A 316 -30.24 -38.07 6.18
C GLN A 316 -30.62 -36.60 6.03
N GLN A 317 -31.69 -36.35 5.28
CA GLN A 317 -32.31 -35.02 5.16
C GLN A 317 -33.80 -35.11 5.41
N SER A 318 -34.39 -34.09 6.02
CA SER A 318 -35.81 -34.04 6.38
C SER A 318 -36.72 -33.56 5.23
N SER A 319 -36.14 -33.09 4.13
CA SER A 319 -36.82 -32.54 2.96
C SER A 319 -36.45 -33.31 1.69
N LYS A 320 -37.26 -33.16 0.63
CA LYS A 320 -37.00 -33.80 -0.66
C LYS A 320 -35.72 -33.27 -1.32
N TYR A 321 -35.52 -31.95 -1.28
CA TYR A 321 -34.28 -31.30 -1.69
C TYR A 321 -33.57 -30.69 -0.47
N ALA A 322 -32.25 -30.84 -0.41
CA ALA A 322 -31.40 -30.18 0.58
C ALA A 322 -30.07 -29.76 -0.05
N THR A 323 -29.41 -28.79 0.55
CA THR A 323 -28.07 -28.38 0.18
C THR A 323 -27.02 -29.23 0.87
N PHE A 324 -25.88 -29.47 0.21
CA PHE A 324 -24.83 -30.34 0.74
C PHE A 324 -23.44 -29.84 0.35
N SER A 325 -22.49 -29.86 1.28
CA SER A 325 -21.06 -29.67 1.05
C SER A 325 -20.23 -30.39 2.12
N ARG A 326 -18.99 -30.75 1.80
CA ARG A 326 -18.02 -31.42 2.69
C ARG A 326 -16.60 -30.96 2.38
N ASP A 327 -15.73 -30.98 3.38
CA ASP A 327 -14.29 -30.66 3.24
C ASP A 327 -13.48 -31.77 2.54
N PHE A 328 -14.15 -32.74 1.92
CA PHE A 328 -13.57 -33.87 1.21
C PHE A 328 -14.48 -34.29 0.05
N ALA A 329 -13.92 -35.01 -0.92
CA ALA A 329 -14.66 -35.47 -2.09
C ALA A 329 -15.65 -36.61 -1.74
N VAL A 330 -16.84 -36.59 -2.34
CA VAL A 330 -17.96 -37.50 -2.04
C VAL A 330 -18.45 -38.22 -3.31
N ASP A 331 -18.68 -39.53 -3.18
CA ASP A 331 -19.24 -40.40 -4.22
C ASP A 331 -20.73 -40.69 -3.95
N PHE A 332 -21.55 -40.43 -4.96
CA PHE A 332 -23.00 -40.63 -4.99
C PHE A 332 -23.41 -41.76 -5.94
N ALA A 333 -22.52 -42.28 -6.79
CA ALA A 333 -22.82 -43.25 -7.84
C ALA A 333 -23.40 -44.56 -7.30
N SER A 334 -22.97 -44.95 -6.10
CA SER A 334 -23.34 -46.21 -5.45
C SER A 334 -24.64 -46.14 -4.63
N VAL A 335 -25.29 -44.98 -4.57
CA VAL A 335 -26.43 -44.73 -3.66
C VAL A 335 -27.76 -44.73 -4.41
N ASN A 336 -28.50 -45.84 -4.33
CA ASN A 336 -29.82 -45.94 -4.95
C ASN A 336 -30.85 -45.03 -4.28
N GLY A 337 -31.60 -44.26 -5.08
CA GLY A 337 -32.70 -43.42 -4.61
C GLY A 337 -32.28 -42.08 -4.01
N LEU A 338 -31.01 -41.69 -4.16
CA LEU A 338 -30.49 -40.35 -3.87
C LEU A 338 -29.78 -39.83 -5.12
N LYS A 339 -29.96 -38.54 -5.45
CA LYS A 339 -29.30 -37.92 -6.60
C LYS A 339 -28.64 -36.62 -6.18
N ALA A 340 -27.44 -36.38 -6.68
CA ALA A 340 -26.69 -35.16 -6.47
C ALA A 340 -26.66 -34.33 -7.76
N TYR A 341 -26.69 -33.00 -7.61
CA TYR A 341 -26.71 -32.06 -8.71
C TYR A 341 -25.76 -30.89 -8.48
N ILE A 342 -25.12 -30.44 -9.55
CA ILE A 342 -24.58 -29.08 -9.65
C ILE A 342 -25.61 -28.15 -10.29
N ALA A 343 -25.57 -26.87 -9.96
CA ALA A 343 -26.45 -25.86 -10.55
C ALA A 343 -25.75 -25.15 -11.71
N LYS A 344 -26.33 -25.16 -12.90
CA LYS A 344 -25.82 -24.48 -14.10
C LYS A 344 -26.61 -23.19 -14.35
N GLY A 345 -26.32 -22.14 -13.58
CA GLY A 345 -26.86 -20.79 -13.78
C GLY A 345 -28.40 -20.65 -13.83
N VAL A 346 -28.87 -19.46 -14.24
CA VAL A 346 -30.30 -19.15 -14.45
C VAL A 346 -30.70 -19.48 -15.89
N GLY A 347 -31.60 -20.45 -16.08
CA GLY A 347 -32.15 -20.81 -17.39
C GLY A 347 -33.37 -19.95 -17.79
N GLU A 348 -33.98 -20.28 -18.94
CA GLU A 348 -35.26 -19.69 -19.38
C GLU A 348 -36.31 -19.74 -18.23
N ASN A 349 -37.01 -18.62 -18.01
CA ASN A 349 -38.01 -18.43 -16.94
C ASN A 349 -37.49 -18.39 -15.49
N ASN A 350 -36.25 -17.95 -15.24
CA ASN A 350 -35.67 -17.81 -13.90
C ASN A 350 -35.63 -19.12 -13.08
N SER A 351 -35.40 -20.26 -13.72
CA SER A 351 -35.23 -21.55 -13.05
C SER A 351 -33.76 -21.91 -12.86
N VAL A 352 -33.45 -22.68 -11.81
CA VAL A 352 -32.12 -23.23 -11.57
C VAL A 352 -31.99 -24.55 -12.31
N ASN A 353 -31.12 -24.61 -13.31
CA ASN A 353 -30.87 -25.83 -14.06
C ASN A 353 -30.01 -26.78 -13.24
N LEU A 354 -30.54 -27.95 -12.90
CA LEU A 354 -29.81 -28.99 -12.19
C LEU A 354 -29.24 -30.01 -13.17
N LEU A 355 -27.92 -30.20 -13.12
CA LEU A 355 -27.23 -31.26 -13.86
C LEU A 355 -26.86 -32.39 -12.91
N PRO A 356 -27.29 -33.64 -13.16
CA PRO A 356 -26.95 -34.77 -12.30
C PRO A 356 -25.46 -35.07 -12.35
N ILE A 357 -24.90 -35.38 -11.19
CA ILE A 357 -23.51 -35.80 -11.02
C ILE A 357 -23.46 -37.11 -10.22
N THR A 358 -22.33 -37.80 -10.33
CA THR A 358 -22.08 -39.05 -9.60
C THR A 358 -20.97 -38.92 -8.56
N THR A 359 -20.12 -37.89 -8.66
CA THR A 359 -19.01 -37.60 -7.74
C THR A 359 -18.86 -36.08 -7.60
N ALA A 360 -18.33 -35.59 -6.47
CA ALA A 360 -18.06 -34.16 -6.28
C ALA A 360 -16.80 -33.93 -5.43
N GLY A 361 -16.04 -32.89 -5.78
CA GLY A 361 -14.85 -32.49 -5.05
C GLY A 361 -15.09 -31.82 -3.70
N ALA A 362 -14.01 -31.71 -2.92
CA ALA A 362 -14.04 -31.03 -1.62
C ALA A 362 -14.51 -29.56 -1.75
N GLY A 363 -15.35 -29.10 -0.84
CA GLY A 363 -15.91 -27.75 -0.83
C GLY A 363 -17.00 -27.49 -1.86
N THR A 364 -17.36 -28.45 -2.71
CA THR A 364 -18.38 -28.26 -3.75
C THR A 364 -19.78 -28.15 -3.13
N GLY A 365 -20.48 -27.04 -3.42
CA GLY A 365 -21.89 -26.88 -3.07
C GLY A 365 -22.81 -27.66 -3.99
N LEU A 366 -23.68 -28.51 -3.45
CA LEU A 366 -24.57 -29.40 -4.20
C LEU A 366 -26.04 -29.23 -3.79
N VAL A 367 -26.94 -29.61 -4.69
CA VAL A 367 -28.34 -29.93 -4.36
C VAL A 367 -28.49 -31.45 -4.33
N ILE A 368 -29.02 -31.98 -3.23
CA ILE A 368 -29.31 -33.39 -3.05
C ILE A 368 -30.81 -33.61 -3.08
N GLU A 369 -31.27 -34.48 -3.97
CA GLU A 369 -32.62 -35.01 -4.00
C GLU A 369 -32.66 -36.37 -3.31
N ALA A 370 -33.52 -36.49 -2.31
CA ALA A 370 -33.65 -37.71 -1.51
C ALA A 370 -35.09 -37.91 -1.02
N THR A 371 -35.40 -39.11 -0.57
CA THR A 371 -36.64 -39.39 0.15
C THR A 371 -36.50 -38.85 1.58
N PRO A 372 -37.40 -37.95 2.03
CA PRO A 372 -37.33 -37.36 3.37
C PRO A 372 -37.22 -38.39 4.49
N ASN A 373 -36.35 -38.14 5.45
CA ASN A 373 -36.09 -38.97 6.62
C ASN A 373 -35.58 -40.40 6.32
N THR A 374 -35.18 -40.70 5.07
CA THR A 374 -34.47 -41.94 4.74
C THR A 374 -32.98 -41.76 5.02
N VAL A 375 -32.35 -42.73 5.68
CA VAL A 375 -30.89 -42.75 5.91
C VAL A 375 -30.21 -43.40 4.72
N TYR A 376 -29.39 -42.62 4.02
CA TYR A 376 -28.52 -43.05 2.93
C TYR A 376 -27.10 -43.28 3.42
N GLN A 377 -26.33 -44.07 2.70
CA GLN A 377 -24.92 -44.35 3.01
C GLN A 377 -24.04 -43.76 1.90
N LEU A 378 -23.53 -42.55 2.11
CA LEU A 378 -22.64 -41.86 1.16
C LEU A 378 -21.21 -42.36 1.32
N ARG A 379 -20.38 -42.26 0.28
CA ARG A 379 -18.98 -42.72 0.32
C ARG A 379 -18.01 -41.56 0.11
N LEU A 380 -16.79 -41.68 0.62
CA LEU A 380 -15.69 -40.81 0.18
C LEU A 380 -15.38 -41.17 -1.29
N ALA A 381 -15.11 -40.17 -2.12
CA ALA A 381 -14.74 -40.43 -3.52
C ALA A 381 -13.25 -40.81 -3.64
N ASP A 382 -12.97 -41.79 -4.51
CA ASP A 382 -11.59 -42.13 -4.89
C ASP A 382 -10.96 -41.05 -5.78
N ASN A 383 -11.77 -40.38 -6.61
CA ASN A 383 -11.35 -39.33 -7.52
C ASN A 383 -12.04 -38.02 -7.17
N ASP A 384 -11.26 -36.94 -7.17
CA ASP A 384 -11.79 -35.60 -7.00
C ASP A 384 -12.27 -35.06 -8.36
N THR A 385 -13.58 -34.77 -8.47
CA THR A 385 -14.18 -34.21 -9.68
C THR A 385 -14.63 -32.78 -9.40
N HIS A 386 -13.94 -31.83 -10.01
CA HIS A 386 -14.25 -30.41 -9.92
C HIS A 386 -15.17 -29.97 -11.08
N TYR A 387 -16.07 -29.02 -10.81
CA TYR A 387 -17.03 -28.49 -11.76
C TYR A 387 -16.93 -26.96 -11.82
N ASP A 388 -16.15 -26.46 -12.78
CA ASP A 388 -15.83 -25.02 -12.90
C ASP A 388 -17.05 -24.13 -13.17
N ASP A 389 -18.17 -24.70 -13.60
CA ASP A 389 -19.40 -24.00 -13.96
C ASP A 389 -20.56 -24.23 -12.95
N ASN A 390 -20.24 -24.70 -11.74
CA ASN A 390 -21.22 -24.82 -10.67
C ASN A 390 -21.52 -23.44 -10.05
N ALA A 391 -22.79 -23.03 -10.07
CA ALA A 391 -23.25 -21.73 -9.58
C ALA A 391 -23.52 -21.69 -8.06
N LEU A 392 -23.36 -22.81 -7.35
CA LEU A 392 -23.59 -22.92 -5.90
C LEU A 392 -22.32 -22.60 -5.10
N HIS A 393 -22.47 -21.73 -4.11
CA HIS A 393 -21.42 -21.33 -3.18
C HIS A 393 -21.69 -21.86 -1.77
N VAL A 394 -20.65 -22.06 -0.97
CA VAL A 394 -20.75 -22.46 0.45
C VAL A 394 -20.41 -21.26 1.33
N ALA A 395 -21.33 -20.85 2.20
CA ALA A 395 -21.16 -19.70 3.08
C ALA A 395 -20.08 -19.97 4.13
N THR A 396 -19.13 -19.05 4.31
CA THR A 396 -18.13 -19.09 5.39
C THR A 396 -18.62 -18.28 6.59
N SER A 397 -17.96 -18.44 7.75
CA SER A 397 -18.25 -17.72 9.00
C SER A 397 -18.21 -16.20 8.89
N GLU A 398 -17.64 -15.65 7.82
CA GLU A 398 -17.57 -14.21 7.53
C GLU A 398 -18.84 -13.64 6.85
N ILE A 399 -19.75 -14.47 6.31
CA ILE A 399 -20.81 -14.03 5.35
C ILE A 399 -22.20 -13.81 6.00
N THR A 400 -22.32 -13.67 7.32
CA THR A 400 -23.66 -13.45 7.94
C THR A 400 -24.25 -12.06 7.72
N ASN A 401 -23.57 -11.15 7.02
CA ASN A 401 -24.17 -9.91 6.54
C ASN A 401 -23.73 -9.65 5.09
N ASN A 402 -24.72 -9.35 4.24
CA ASN A 402 -24.65 -8.65 2.95
C ASN A 402 -24.92 -9.49 1.69
N ALA A 403 -25.78 -8.93 0.84
CA ALA A 403 -25.77 -9.15 -0.60
C ALA A 403 -24.34 -8.90 -1.09
N THR A 404 -23.61 -9.96 -1.42
CA THR A 404 -22.15 -9.93 -1.44
C THR A 404 -21.63 -9.01 -2.55
N ILE A 405 -20.68 -8.15 -2.21
CA ILE A 405 -19.92 -7.35 -3.17
C ILE A 405 -19.00 -8.29 -3.95
N GLN A 406 -18.75 -7.99 -5.23
CA GLN A 406 -17.77 -8.72 -6.03
C GLN A 406 -16.39 -8.63 -5.34
N HIS A 407 -15.88 -9.76 -4.88
CA HIS A 407 -14.61 -9.82 -4.17
C HIS A 407 -13.47 -9.52 -5.14
N LYS A 408 -12.41 -8.87 -4.65
CA LYS A 408 -11.21 -8.63 -5.45
C LYS A 408 -10.03 -9.37 -4.84
N ALA A 409 -9.41 -10.24 -5.63
CA ALA A 409 -8.11 -10.80 -5.32
C ALA A 409 -7.04 -9.92 -5.94
N ASP A 410 -6.01 -9.63 -5.15
CA ASP A 410 -4.87 -8.86 -5.62
C ASP A 410 -3.87 -9.79 -6.29
N LEU A 411 -3.64 -9.64 -7.59
CA LEU A 411 -2.54 -10.28 -8.31
C LEU A 411 -1.59 -9.23 -8.90
N THR A 412 -1.73 -7.97 -8.51
CA THR A 412 -0.87 -6.88 -9.01
C THR A 412 0.58 -7.04 -8.55
N TYR A 413 0.81 -7.76 -7.46
CA TYR A 413 2.15 -8.12 -6.99
C TYR A 413 2.84 -9.20 -7.84
N LEU A 414 2.09 -9.97 -8.63
CA LEU A 414 2.63 -11.01 -9.51
C LEU A 414 3.12 -10.43 -10.84
N SER A 415 2.58 -9.29 -11.26
CA SER A 415 3.00 -8.58 -12.47
C SER A 415 4.03 -7.50 -12.14
N ASN A 416 4.83 -7.09 -13.13
CA ASN A 416 5.68 -5.92 -12.98
C ASN A 416 4.91 -4.71 -13.50
N PRO A 417 4.57 -3.70 -12.69
CA PRO A 417 3.69 -2.61 -13.10
C PRO A 417 4.27 -1.77 -14.26
N VAL A 418 5.58 -1.81 -14.49
CA VAL A 418 6.24 -1.20 -15.65
C VAL A 418 5.85 -1.84 -16.99
N ASP A 419 5.37 -3.09 -16.97
CA ASP A 419 5.06 -3.83 -18.19
C ASP A 419 3.78 -3.31 -18.86
N LEU A 420 2.89 -2.62 -18.14
CA LEU A 420 1.69 -1.96 -18.67
C LEU A 420 1.92 -0.45 -18.80
N THR A 421 1.68 0.10 -19.99
CA THR A 421 1.93 1.51 -20.32
C THR A 421 0.79 2.12 -21.15
N THR A 422 0.69 3.44 -21.11
CA THR A 422 -0.10 4.28 -22.02
C THR A 422 0.83 5.02 -22.99
N ASP A 423 0.31 5.53 -24.12
CA ASP A 423 1.11 6.26 -25.11
C ASP A 423 1.46 7.71 -24.71
N LYS A 424 0.73 8.30 -23.75
CA LYS A 424 0.91 9.68 -23.30
C LYS A 424 0.69 9.81 -21.80
N VAL A 425 1.20 10.91 -21.25
CA VAL A 425 1.07 11.31 -19.83
C VAL A 425 -0.24 12.02 -19.50
N ARG A 426 -0.92 12.54 -20.53
CA ARG A 426 -2.16 13.33 -20.44
C ARG A 426 -2.89 13.31 -21.79
N TYR A 427 -4.22 13.33 -21.72
CA TYR A 427 -5.10 13.25 -22.87
C TYR A 427 -6.06 14.44 -22.93
N GLU A 428 -6.37 14.90 -24.14
CA GLU A 428 -7.47 15.83 -24.36
C GLU A 428 -8.81 15.07 -24.30
N PRO A 429 -9.92 15.71 -23.88
CA PRO A 429 -11.24 15.09 -23.92
C PRO A 429 -11.59 14.53 -25.30
N ASN A 430 -12.31 13.39 -25.34
CA ASN A 430 -12.65 12.64 -26.56
C ASN A 430 -11.48 12.06 -27.38
N SER A 431 -10.23 12.17 -26.90
CA SER A 431 -9.09 11.54 -27.56
C SER A 431 -9.00 10.04 -27.27
N THR A 432 -8.05 9.36 -27.92
CA THR A 432 -7.85 7.91 -27.76
C THR A 432 -6.57 7.65 -26.99
N VAL A 433 -6.67 6.82 -25.95
CA VAL A 433 -5.56 6.24 -25.21
C VAL A 433 -5.18 4.91 -25.88
N THR A 434 -3.89 4.70 -26.10
CA THR A 434 -3.35 3.40 -26.52
C THR A 434 -2.61 2.75 -25.37
N PHE A 435 -3.03 1.54 -25.02
CA PHE A 435 -2.40 0.74 -23.98
C PHE A 435 -1.50 -0.30 -24.63
N THR A 436 -0.35 -0.54 -24.00
CA THR A 436 0.59 -1.59 -24.41
C THR A 436 1.06 -2.36 -23.19
N THR A 437 1.07 -3.69 -23.30
CA THR A 437 1.63 -4.59 -22.29
C THR A 437 2.74 -5.46 -22.88
N LYS A 438 3.76 -5.77 -22.07
CA LYS A 438 4.86 -6.67 -22.47
C LYS A 438 4.39 -8.10 -22.74
N TYR A 439 3.38 -8.58 -22.00
CA TYR A 439 2.88 -9.95 -22.08
C TYR A 439 1.38 -9.95 -22.36
N ALA A 440 0.92 -10.93 -23.17
CA ALA A 440 -0.50 -11.12 -23.42
C ALA A 440 -1.22 -11.55 -22.15
N PHE A 441 -2.41 -10.99 -21.91
CA PHE A 441 -3.25 -11.37 -20.77
C PHE A 441 -3.95 -12.72 -20.99
N PRO A 442 -4.28 -13.46 -19.91
CA PRO A 442 -4.91 -14.78 -20.01
C PRO A 442 -6.28 -14.74 -20.70
N ASP A 443 -6.76 -15.90 -21.13
CA ASP A 443 -8.10 -16.04 -21.71
C ASP A 443 -9.17 -15.59 -20.71
N GLY A 444 -10.14 -14.82 -21.19
CA GLY A 444 -11.19 -14.21 -20.36
C GLY A 444 -10.76 -12.91 -19.66
N ALA A 445 -9.56 -12.39 -19.92
CA ALA A 445 -9.13 -11.10 -19.40
C ALA A 445 -9.93 -9.94 -19.98
N LYS A 446 -10.39 -9.07 -19.09
CA LYS A 446 -11.14 -7.86 -19.40
C LYS A 446 -10.45 -6.65 -18.80
N VAL A 447 -10.76 -5.49 -19.34
CA VAL A 447 -10.43 -4.19 -18.73
C VAL A 447 -11.73 -3.45 -18.42
N ARG A 448 -11.77 -2.78 -17.28
CA ARG A 448 -12.79 -1.77 -16.95
C ARG A 448 -12.11 -0.43 -16.72
N TYR A 449 -12.75 0.63 -17.20
CA TYR A 449 -12.30 2.01 -17.00
C TYR A 449 -13.20 2.64 -15.93
N LEU A 450 -12.58 3.26 -14.94
CA LEU A 450 -13.25 3.68 -13.70
C LEU A 450 -13.07 5.18 -13.46
N TYR A 451 -14.15 5.88 -13.14
CA TYR A 451 -14.11 7.20 -12.51
C TYR A 451 -14.47 7.03 -11.03
N GLY A 452 -13.50 7.20 -10.14
CA GLY A 452 -13.64 6.73 -8.76
C GLY A 452 -13.91 5.22 -8.78
N ASN A 453 -15.04 4.78 -8.23
CA ASN A 453 -15.48 3.38 -8.32
C ASN A 453 -16.54 3.11 -9.40
N LYS A 454 -16.94 4.10 -10.19
CA LYS A 454 -17.95 3.95 -11.25
C LYS A 454 -17.31 3.43 -12.52
N VAL A 455 -17.78 2.28 -13.02
CA VAL A 455 -17.37 1.77 -14.34
C VAL A 455 -17.98 2.65 -15.42
N VAL A 456 -17.12 3.26 -16.25
CA VAL A 456 -17.55 4.10 -17.39
C VAL A 456 -17.50 3.36 -18.72
N ALA A 457 -16.65 2.34 -18.84
CA ALA A 457 -16.56 1.48 -20.02
C ALA A 457 -15.85 0.16 -19.67
N THR A 458 -16.03 -0.85 -20.52
CA THR A 458 -15.35 -2.16 -20.42
C THR A 458 -14.93 -2.65 -21.80
N ALA A 459 -13.87 -3.45 -21.87
CA ALA A 459 -13.47 -4.14 -23.10
C ALA A 459 -12.89 -5.53 -22.81
N ASP A 460 -13.03 -6.45 -23.78
CA ASP A 460 -12.32 -7.73 -23.78
C ASP A 460 -10.90 -7.53 -24.32
N ILE A 461 -9.91 -8.03 -23.56
CA ILE A 461 -8.49 -7.95 -23.90
C ILE A 461 -7.77 -9.30 -23.84
N SER A 462 -8.52 -10.40 -23.87
CA SER A 462 -7.99 -11.76 -23.89
C SER A 462 -6.96 -11.91 -25.01
N GLY A 463 -5.75 -12.37 -24.67
CA GLY A 463 -4.66 -12.59 -25.61
C GLY A 463 -4.07 -11.32 -26.26
N LYS A 464 -4.51 -10.11 -25.88
CA LYS A 464 -4.00 -8.85 -26.48
C LYS A 464 -2.75 -8.35 -25.76
N THR A 465 -1.82 -7.82 -26.55
CA THR A 465 -0.66 -7.04 -26.06
C THR A 465 -0.82 -5.54 -26.27
N SER A 466 -1.85 -5.10 -27.01
CA SER A 466 -2.21 -3.70 -27.18
C SER A 466 -3.71 -3.54 -27.44
N TRP A 467 -4.29 -2.45 -26.95
CA TRP A 467 -5.68 -2.06 -27.20
C TRP A 467 -5.85 -0.55 -27.03
N THR A 468 -7.03 -0.03 -27.39
CA THR A 468 -7.33 1.40 -27.29
C THR A 468 -8.61 1.68 -26.53
N TRP A 469 -8.73 2.89 -25.99
CA TRP A 469 -9.94 3.40 -25.38
C TRP A 469 -10.14 4.88 -25.73
N LYS A 470 -11.35 5.25 -26.14
CA LYS A 470 -11.72 6.64 -26.35
C LYS A 470 -12.19 7.23 -25.03
N VAL A 471 -11.47 8.21 -24.51
CA VAL A 471 -11.82 8.83 -23.22
C VAL A 471 -13.09 9.67 -23.34
N PRO A 472 -13.86 9.85 -22.23
CA PRO A 472 -15.04 10.69 -22.23
C PRO A 472 -14.76 12.17 -22.54
N ALA A 473 -15.84 12.96 -22.67
CA ALA A 473 -15.77 14.39 -22.95
C ALA A 473 -15.50 15.25 -21.71
N ASP A 474 -15.55 14.66 -20.51
CA ASP A 474 -15.30 15.37 -19.26
C ASP A 474 -13.82 15.75 -19.16
N ASN A 475 -13.57 17.03 -18.90
CA ASN A 475 -12.23 17.58 -18.75
C ASN A 475 -11.82 17.58 -17.27
N PHE A 476 -10.51 17.63 -17.02
CA PHE A 476 -9.91 17.58 -15.68
C PHE A 476 -10.38 16.36 -14.89
N THR A 477 -10.30 15.18 -15.50
CA THR A 477 -10.83 13.94 -14.94
C THR A 477 -9.77 12.84 -14.94
N GLY A 478 -9.54 12.29 -13.75
CA GLY A 478 -8.73 11.09 -13.55
C GLY A 478 -9.56 9.82 -13.71
N TYR A 479 -9.01 8.84 -14.41
CA TYR A 479 -9.57 7.50 -14.53
C TYR A 479 -8.55 6.42 -14.15
N LEU A 480 -9.05 5.25 -13.77
CA LEU A 480 -8.25 4.03 -13.62
C LEU A 480 -8.65 3.00 -14.67
N ALA A 481 -7.69 2.44 -15.40
CA ALA A 481 -7.90 1.19 -16.12
C ALA A 481 -7.53 0.03 -15.20
N GLU A 482 -8.47 -0.88 -14.95
CA GLU A 482 -8.31 -2.08 -14.13
C GLU A 482 -8.41 -3.32 -15.03
N VAL A 483 -7.33 -4.09 -15.13
CA VAL A 483 -7.26 -5.35 -15.87
C VAL A 483 -7.52 -6.52 -14.93
N TYR A 484 -8.50 -7.34 -15.26
CA TYR A 484 -8.95 -8.44 -14.39
C TYR A 484 -9.44 -9.65 -15.19
N THR A 485 -9.44 -10.82 -14.55
CA THR A 485 -10.31 -11.94 -14.93
C THR A 485 -11.35 -12.15 -13.84
N THR A 486 -12.49 -12.74 -14.17
CA THR A 486 -13.50 -13.11 -13.19
C THR A 486 -13.54 -14.62 -13.05
N VAL A 487 -13.37 -15.12 -11.82
CA VAL A 487 -13.53 -16.54 -11.46
C VAL A 487 -14.60 -16.61 -10.37
N GLY A 488 -15.77 -17.16 -10.71
CA GLY A 488 -16.93 -17.13 -9.80
C GLY A 488 -17.35 -15.69 -9.47
N THR A 489 -17.33 -15.33 -8.18
CA THR A 489 -17.65 -13.99 -7.65
C THR A 489 -16.41 -13.13 -7.39
N THR A 490 -15.22 -13.58 -7.80
CA THR A 490 -13.96 -12.91 -7.52
C THR A 490 -13.34 -12.36 -8.80
N ASP A 491 -13.04 -11.06 -8.79
CA ASP A 491 -12.20 -10.44 -9.79
C ASP A 491 -10.73 -10.54 -9.36
N ASN A 492 -9.95 -11.23 -10.17
CA ASN A 492 -8.51 -11.33 -10.01
C ASN A 492 -7.87 -10.14 -10.74
N VAL A 493 -7.41 -9.14 -9.99
CA VAL A 493 -6.86 -7.90 -10.55
C VAL A 493 -5.37 -8.10 -10.87
N TYR A 494 -5.00 -8.04 -12.14
CA TYR A 494 -3.63 -8.29 -12.59
C TYR A 494 -2.78 -7.03 -12.72
N ALA A 495 -3.41 -5.93 -13.14
CA ALA A 495 -2.72 -4.69 -13.42
C ALA A 495 -3.69 -3.51 -13.38
N THR A 496 -3.15 -2.35 -13.03
CA THR A 496 -3.85 -1.07 -13.04
C THR A 496 -2.95 -0.01 -13.66
N ILE A 497 -3.56 1.03 -14.22
CA ILE A 497 -2.84 2.23 -14.68
C ILE A 497 -3.78 3.45 -14.63
N GLY A 498 -3.25 4.58 -14.17
CA GLY A 498 -3.97 5.86 -14.15
C GLY A 498 -4.04 6.50 -15.54
N ILE A 499 -5.09 7.29 -15.79
CA ILE A 499 -5.28 8.08 -17.01
C ILE A 499 -5.72 9.49 -16.62
N ASP A 500 -4.97 10.51 -17.06
CA ASP A 500 -5.33 11.93 -16.91
C ASP A 500 -5.98 12.46 -18.19
N VAL A 501 -7.21 12.93 -18.08
CA VAL A 501 -7.90 13.69 -19.13
C VAL A 501 -8.03 15.15 -18.68
N SER A 502 -7.06 15.97 -19.06
CA SER A 502 -7.00 17.39 -18.69
C SER A 502 -6.53 18.19 -19.88
N THR A 503 -7.08 19.37 -20.15
CA THR A 503 -6.56 20.30 -21.19
C THR A 503 -5.35 21.10 -20.72
N GLU A 504 -5.17 21.24 -19.40
CA GLU A 504 -4.12 22.06 -18.78
C GLU A 504 -3.25 21.21 -17.85
N TRP A 505 -1.95 21.14 -18.14
CA TRP A 505 -1.01 20.34 -17.36
C TRP A 505 -0.78 20.87 -15.94
N GLY A 506 -0.86 22.20 -15.76
CA GLY A 506 -0.71 22.87 -14.45
C GLY A 506 -1.86 22.64 -13.49
N ARG A 507 -3.00 22.11 -13.95
CA ARG A 507 -4.13 21.75 -13.09
C ARG A 507 -3.77 20.61 -12.14
N PHE A 508 -3.16 19.55 -12.65
CA PHE A 508 -2.75 18.37 -11.88
C PHE A 508 -1.26 18.06 -12.13
N PRO A 509 -0.35 18.91 -11.62
CA PRO A 509 1.06 18.78 -11.95
C PRO A 509 1.64 17.49 -11.37
N ARG A 510 2.35 16.76 -12.21
CA ARG A 510 3.23 15.64 -11.87
C ARG A 510 4.57 15.96 -12.53
N TYR A 511 5.51 16.44 -11.73
CA TYR A 511 6.68 17.16 -12.22
C TYR A 511 7.93 16.33 -11.98
N GLY A 512 8.57 15.87 -13.05
CA GLY A 512 9.81 15.11 -13.01
C GLY A 512 11.01 15.97 -13.39
N PHE A 513 12.17 15.33 -13.56
CA PHE A 513 13.38 16.01 -13.99
C PHE A 513 14.23 15.15 -14.92
N VAL A 514 15.15 15.81 -15.61
CA VAL A 514 16.32 15.21 -16.27
C VAL A 514 17.54 16.07 -15.93
N SER A 515 18.69 15.44 -15.70
CA SER A 515 19.89 16.14 -15.20
C SER A 515 21.19 15.70 -15.87
N HIS A 516 21.19 14.66 -16.71
CA HIS A 516 22.37 14.13 -17.41
C HIS A 516 22.26 14.35 -18.92
N TYR A 517 23.31 14.92 -19.54
CA TYR A 517 23.29 15.32 -20.97
C TYR A 517 24.58 15.00 -21.73
N ASP A 518 25.42 14.12 -21.20
CA ASP A 518 26.66 13.73 -21.86
C ASP A 518 26.40 12.87 -23.13
N ALA A 519 27.48 12.46 -23.80
CA ALA A 519 27.40 11.71 -25.06
C ALA A 519 26.75 10.32 -24.92
N SER A 520 26.61 9.78 -23.71
CA SER A 520 25.91 8.51 -23.46
C SER A 520 24.40 8.60 -23.63
N LYS A 521 23.82 9.80 -23.62
CA LYS A 521 22.38 10.04 -23.83
C LYS A 521 22.00 9.96 -25.32
N THR A 522 22.25 8.78 -25.88
CA THR A 522 21.79 8.40 -27.23
C THR A 522 20.27 8.40 -27.30
N LEU A 523 19.71 8.47 -28.50
CA LEU A 523 18.26 8.46 -28.71
C LEU A 523 17.57 7.25 -28.04
N ASP A 524 18.18 6.07 -28.09
CA ASP A 524 17.60 4.85 -27.48
C ASP A 524 17.64 4.87 -25.96
N LYS A 525 18.70 5.42 -25.36
CA LYS A 525 18.77 5.61 -23.90
C LYS A 525 17.70 6.61 -23.44
N VAL A 526 17.57 7.73 -24.16
CA VAL A 526 16.55 8.75 -23.89
C VAL A 526 15.15 8.17 -24.04
N LYS A 527 14.86 7.33 -25.05
CA LYS A 527 13.57 6.64 -25.18
C LYS A 527 13.22 5.79 -23.96
N GLY A 528 14.19 5.03 -23.43
CA GLY A 528 13.97 4.21 -22.24
C GLY A 528 13.66 5.05 -20.99
N GLU A 529 14.37 6.17 -20.82
CA GLU A 529 14.14 7.09 -19.69
C GLU A 529 12.80 7.83 -19.82
N VAL A 530 12.45 8.29 -21.02
CA VAL A 530 11.15 8.92 -21.29
C VAL A 530 10.01 7.92 -21.14
N ALA A 531 10.20 6.64 -21.47
CA ALA A 531 9.20 5.61 -21.21
C ALA A 531 8.91 5.46 -19.71
N MET A 532 9.93 5.55 -18.84
CA MET A 532 9.75 5.56 -17.39
C MET A 532 9.06 6.83 -16.90
N LEU A 533 9.48 8.02 -17.37
CA LEU A 533 8.81 9.27 -17.05
C LEU A 533 7.33 9.27 -17.47
N ASN A 534 7.03 8.68 -18.62
CA ASN A 534 5.67 8.47 -19.09
C ASN A 534 4.90 7.48 -18.19
N ARG A 535 5.54 6.40 -17.73
CA ARG A 535 4.94 5.45 -16.80
C ARG A 535 4.57 6.06 -15.45
N TYR A 536 5.32 7.08 -15.01
CA TYR A 536 4.98 7.87 -13.82
C TYR A 536 4.01 9.03 -14.09
N HIS A 537 3.48 9.16 -15.32
CA HIS A 537 2.53 10.20 -15.72
C HIS A 537 3.08 11.63 -15.62
N MET A 538 4.38 11.83 -15.85
CA MET A 538 5.04 13.14 -15.66
C MET A 538 4.58 14.16 -16.71
N THR A 539 3.72 15.09 -16.31
CA THR A 539 3.13 16.11 -17.20
C THR A 539 4.08 17.24 -17.53
N GLY A 540 5.12 17.44 -16.74
CA GLY A 540 6.25 18.30 -17.09
C GLY A 540 7.55 17.85 -16.48
N ILE A 541 8.66 18.29 -17.08
CA ILE A 541 10.02 17.90 -16.75
C ILE A 541 10.89 19.14 -16.61
N GLN A 542 11.57 19.24 -15.47
CA GLN A 542 12.65 20.22 -15.25
C GLN A 542 13.95 19.71 -15.87
N PHE A 543 14.57 20.52 -16.73
CA PHE A 543 15.91 20.26 -17.27
C PHE A 543 16.90 20.99 -16.37
N TYR A 544 17.53 20.26 -15.44
CA TYR A 544 18.40 20.81 -14.41
C TYR A 544 19.87 20.84 -14.85
N ASP A 545 20.56 21.95 -14.64
CA ASP A 545 21.97 22.17 -15.03
C ASP A 545 22.29 21.80 -16.50
N TRP A 546 21.41 22.22 -17.40
CA TRP A 546 21.59 22.06 -18.85
C TRP A 546 22.35 23.25 -19.47
N GLN A 547 22.27 24.43 -18.85
CA GLN A 547 22.76 25.68 -19.42
C GLN A 547 24.29 25.77 -19.37
N TRP A 548 24.86 26.60 -20.24
CA TRP A 548 26.31 26.87 -20.25
C TRP A 548 26.73 27.78 -19.09
N GLN A 549 26.05 28.92 -18.95
CA GLN A 549 26.24 29.85 -17.85
C GLN A 549 24.90 30.44 -17.44
N HIS A 550 24.75 30.85 -16.18
CA HIS A 550 23.49 31.41 -15.66
C HIS A 550 23.08 32.78 -16.26
N HIS A 551 23.98 33.43 -17.00
CA HIS A 551 23.69 34.70 -17.69
C HIS A 551 23.78 34.56 -19.22
N ILE A 552 24.49 33.55 -19.71
CA ILE A 552 24.52 33.15 -21.12
C ILE A 552 24.14 31.67 -21.21
N LEU A 553 22.82 31.42 -21.26
CA LEU A 553 22.30 30.07 -21.07
C LEU A 553 22.72 29.12 -22.20
N PHE A 554 22.83 29.64 -23.42
CA PHE A 554 23.17 28.85 -24.62
C PHE A 554 24.31 29.49 -25.43
N PRO A 555 25.42 28.77 -25.69
CA PRO A 555 26.49 29.22 -26.58
C PRO A 555 26.08 28.96 -28.04
N GLN A 556 25.74 30.02 -28.78
CA GLN A 556 25.18 29.91 -30.14
C GLN A 556 26.09 29.17 -31.15
N ASP A 557 27.41 29.31 -31.00
CA ASP A 557 28.39 28.77 -31.92
C ASP A 557 28.95 27.40 -31.49
N SER A 558 28.33 26.73 -30.51
CA SER A 558 28.78 25.42 -30.01
C SER A 558 27.67 24.37 -29.95
N THR A 559 28.04 23.13 -30.24
CA THR A 559 27.16 21.95 -30.13
C THR A 559 27.33 21.20 -28.81
N HIS A 560 28.36 21.53 -28.03
CA HIS A 560 28.57 21.02 -26.67
C HIS A 560 29.23 22.07 -25.79
N TRP A 561 29.03 21.98 -24.47
CA TRP A 561 29.63 22.90 -23.51
C TRP A 561 29.85 22.23 -22.15
N LYS A 562 30.46 22.99 -21.24
CA LYS A 562 30.54 22.63 -19.83
C LYS A 562 29.48 23.38 -19.05
N ASP A 563 28.68 22.69 -18.25
CA ASP A 563 27.76 23.33 -17.31
C ASP A 563 28.48 23.87 -16.07
N ILE A 564 27.72 24.37 -15.09
CA ILE A 564 28.26 24.86 -13.81
C ILE A 564 29.05 23.80 -13.05
N GLY A 565 28.62 22.54 -13.10
CA GLY A 565 29.29 21.39 -12.50
C GLY A 565 30.50 20.88 -13.30
N LEU A 566 30.90 21.58 -14.37
CA LEU A 566 31.96 21.21 -15.31
C LEU A 566 31.72 19.86 -16.02
N ARG A 567 30.46 19.44 -16.14
CA ARG A 567 30.02 18.24 -16.87
C ARG A 567 29.84 18.56 -18.34
N ASN A 568 30.02 17.57 -19.21
CA ASN A 568 29.78 17.76 -20.63
C ASN A 568 28.27 17.76 -20.92
N VAL A 569 27.79 18.80 -21.58
CA VAL A 569 26.43 18.90 -22.08
C VAL A 569 26.46 18.94 -23.60
N TYR A 570 25.65 18.09 -24.24
CA TYR A 570 25.51 18.05 -25.68
C TYR A 570 24.14 18.58 -26.10
N LYS A 571 24.13 19.49 -27.08
CA LYS A 571 22.90 20.05 -27.66
C LYS A 571 21.95 18.96 -28.14
N SER A 572 22.48 17.93 -28.80
CA SER A 572 21.72 16.79 -29.29
C SER A 572 21.03 15.99 -28.20
N SER A 573 21.63 15.87 -27.01
CA SER A 573 21.03 15.15 -25.88
C SER A 573 19.79 15.90 -25.37
N ILE A 574 19.88 17.22 -25.25
CA ILE A 574 18.75 18.09 -24.89
C ILE A 574 17.63 17.99 -25.94
N GLU A 575 17.96 18.10 -27.22
CA GLU A 575 16.99 17.98 -28.32
C GLU A 575 16.32 16.60 -28.36
N ASN A 576 17.08 15.53 -28.11
CA ASN A 576 16.53 14.17 -28.01
C ASN A 576 15.48 14.09 -26.89
N TYR A 577 15.78 14.59 -25.69
CA TYR A 577 14.81 14.60 -24.59
C TYR A 577 13.58 15.43 -24.93
N ILE A 578 13.75 16.66 -25.42
CA ILE A 578 12.62 17.54 -25.78
C ILE A 578 11.70 16.84 -26.78
N ASN A 579 12.26 16.28 -27.85
CA ASN A 579 11.48 15.61 -28.90
C ASN A 579 10.73 14.38 -28.37
N GLN A 580 11.37 13.54 -27.56
CA GLN A 580 10.72 12.34 -27.00
C GLN A 580 9.66 12.71 -25.95
N LEU A 581 9.92 13.70 -25.09
CA LEU A 581 8.98 14.18 -24.07
C LEU A 581 7.74 14.84 -24.70
N HIS A 582 7.92 15.64 -25.74
CA HIS A 582 6.80 16.17 -26.54
C HIS A 582 5.98 15.06 -27.19
N GLY A 583 6.64 13.98 -27.63
CA GLY A 583 5.98 12.81 -28.22
C GLY A 583 4.97 12.14 -27.28
N VAL A 584 5.26 12.09 -25.98
CA VAL A 584 4.35 11.58 -24.94
C VAL A 584 3.45 12.67 -24.32
N GLY A 585 3.55 13.91 -24.79
CA GLY A 585 2.71 15.03 -24.35
C GLY A 585 3.18 15.77 -23.08
N SER A 586 4.41 15.53 -22.63
CA SER A 586 5.00 16.21 -21.47
C SER A 586 5.54 17.60 -21.82
N LYS A 587 5.62 18.48 -20.81
CA LYS A 587 6.13 19.86 -20.94
C LYS A 587 7.59 19.96 -20.53
N CYS A 588 8.42 20.58 -21.38
CA CYS A 588 9.84 20.74 -21.15
C CYS A 588 10.15 22.13 -20.58
N MET A 589 10.60 22.18 -19.33
CA MET A 589 10.88 23.42 -18.61
C MET A 589 12.39 23.53 -18.37
N PHE A 590 13.02 24.54 -18.95
CA PHE A 590 14.45 24.74 -18.71
C PHE A 590 14.68 25.41 -17.36
N TYR A 591 15.71 25.00 -16.63
CA TYR A 591 16.13 25.61 -15.37
C TYR A 591 17.06 26.79 -15.61
N ASP A 592 16.93 27.85 -14.80
CA ASP A 592 17.98 28.84 -14.55
C ASP A 592 17.66 29.74 -13.34
N LEU A 593 18.68 30.31 -12.71
CA LEU A 593 18.51 31.28 -11.62
C LEU A 593 18.04 32.64 -12.15
N ILE A 594 17.12 33.31 -11.44
CA ILE A 594 16.65 34.66 -11.77
C ILE A 594 17.76 35.75 -11.75
N TYR A 595 18.87 35.47 -11.07
CA TYR A 595 19.89 36.46 -10.72
C TYR A 595 21.33 35.94 -10.77
N GLY A 596 21.57 34.78 -11.40
CA GLY A 596 22.88 34.13 -11.37
C GLY A 596 23.83 34.62 -12.46
N VAL A 597 25.09 34.90 -12.11
CA VAL A 597 26.19 35.09 -13.06
C VAL A 597 27.31 34.11 -12.72
N THR A 598 27.55 33.14 -13.60
CA THR A 598 28.66 32.18 -13.49
C THR A 598 30.01 32.90 -13.51
N GLY A 599 30.82 32.70 -12.46
CA GLY A 599 32.15 33.27 -12.31
C GLY A 599 33.21 32.67 -13.25
N ASN A 600 34.41 33.23 -13.21
CA ASN A 600 35.53 32.74 -14.01
C ASN A 600 36.26 31.59 -13.32
N MET A 601 36.98 30.81 -14.13
CA MET A 601 37.89 29.77 -13.69
C MET A 601 39.32 30.11 -14.13
N ASN A 602 40.28 29.96 -13.22
CA ASN A 602 41.70 29.95 -13.54
C ASN A 602 42.23 28.52 -13.44
N GLY A 603 42.32 27.85 -14.59
CA GLY A 603 42.53 26.40 -14.63
C GLY A 603 41.39 25.67 -13.92
N ASN A 604 41.71 24.92 -12.86
CA ASN A 604 40.73 24.18 -12.05
C ASN A 604 40.31 24.91 -10.76
N THR A 605 40.68 26.19 -10.61
CA THR A 605 40.37 26.98 -9.41
C THR A 605 39.42 28.12 -9.76
N PRO A 606 38.30 28.29 -9.03
CA PRO A 606 37.41 29.43 -9.23
C PRO A 606 38.08 30.76 -8.88
N GLU A 607 37.91 31.76 -9.74
CA GLU A 607 38.28 33.14 -9.41
C GLU A 607 37.24 33.76 -8.47
N THR A 608 37.70 34.52 -7.49
CA THR A 608 36.86 35.21 -6.50
C THR A 608 37.14 36.73 -6.44
N PRO A 609 37.12 37.47 -7.56
CA PRO A 609 37.18 38.93 -7.51
C PRO A 609 36.04 39.50 -6.65
N ASP A 610 36.32 40.58 -5.91
CA ASP A 610 35.32 41.24 -5.06
C ASP A 610 34.09 41.72 -5.87
N ASN A 611 34.29 42.08 -7.15
CA ASN A 611 33.28 42.60 -8.07
C ASN A 611 33.51 42.02 -9.48
N LEU A 612 32.47 41.47 -10.11
CA LEU A 612 32.57 40.84 -11.42
C LEU A 612 31.90 41.69 -12.52
N ASP A 613 32.72 42.34 -13.35
CA ASP A 613 32.28 42.94 -14.62
C ASP A 613 32.77 42.07 -15.78
N LYS A 614 31.87 41.33 -16.44
CA LYS A 614 32.21 40.48 -17.59
C LYS A 614 31.02 40.26 -18.52
N ASP A 615 31.27 39.85 -19.76
CA ASP A 615 30.24 39.37 -20.68
C ASP A 615 29.08 40.36 -20.93
N GLY A 616 29.36 41.67 -20.78
CA GLY A 616 28.37 42.74 -20.87
C GLY A 616 27.50 42.93 -19.63
N VAL A 617 27.73 42.14 -18.57
CA VAL A 617 27.11 42.29 -17.25
C VAL A 617 27.99 43.18 -16.38
N SER A 618 27.38 44.19 -15.75
CA SER A 618 28.07 44.99 -14.73
C SER A 618 27.70 44.57 -13.33
N SER A 619 28.72 44.46 -12.48
CA SER A 619 28.61 44.31 -11.04
C SER A 619 27.76 45.41 -10.37
N ASP A 620 27.63 46.60 -10.98
CA ASP A 620 26.76 47.69 -10.49
C ASP A 620 25.27 47.30 -10.49
N TRP A 621 24.89 46.23 -11.19
CA TRP A 621 23.52 45.71 -11.23
C TRP A 621 23.24 44.71 -10.12
N GLY A 622 24.25 44.36 -9.31
CA GLY A 622 24.17 43.29 -8.32
C GLY A 622 23.75 43.71 -6.92
N TRP A 623 23.54 42.70 -6.07
CA TRP A 623 23.44 42.89 -4.63
C TRP A 623 24.82 42.94 -4.02
N ILE A 624 25.02 43.89 -3.10
CA ILE A 624 26.29 44.13 -2.43
C ILE A 624 26.13 43.95 -0.93
N ASP A 625 27.17 43.39 -0.33
CA ASP A 625 27.24 43.06 1.08
C ASP A 625 28.44 43.74 1.78
N LEU A 626 28.34 43.87 3.10
CA LEU A 626 29.38 44.43 3.97
C LEU A 626 30.36 43.36 4.44
N HIS A 627 31.65 43.61 4.22
CA HIS A 627 32.74 42.75 4.66
C HIS A 627 33.64 43.50 5.64
N GLU A 628 33.89 42.92 6.82
CA GLU A 628 34.80 43.51 7.81
C GLU A 628 36.26 43.46 7.34
N LYS A 629 36.96 44.58 7.50
CA LYS A 629 38.40 44.66 7.29
C LYS A 629 39.15 44.11 8.50
N LYS A 630 40.25 43.39 8.24
CA LYS A 630 41.29 43.17 9.26
C LYS A 630 41.90 44.51 9.65
N GLY A 631 41.51 45.04 10.81
CA GLY A 631 41.94 46.36 11.32
C GLY A 631 40.80 47.35 11.60
N GLY A 632 39.54 46.97 11.37
CA GLY A 632 38.36 47.79 11.64
C GLY A 632 37.84 48.54 10.39
N GLY A 633 36.52 48.76 10.35
CA GLY A 633 35.81 49.29 9.19
C GLY A 633 35.30 48.20 8.24
N TYR A 634 34.55 48.60 7.21
CA TYR A 634 33.89 47.70 6.27
C TYR A 634 34.26 48.04 4.81
N ASP A 635 34.28 47.02 3.96
CA ASP A 635 34.23 47.12 2.50
C ASP A 635 32.90 46.60 1.96
N LEU A 636 32.57 47.02 0.75
CA LEU A 636 31.37 46.62 0.03
C LEU A 636 31.78 45.73 -1.15
N HIS A 637 31.37 44.46 -1.13
CA HIS A 637 31.65 43.50 -2.20
C HIS A 637 30.37 42.90 -2.78
N GLN A 638 30.44 42.46 -4.04
CA GLN A 638 29.32 41.77 -4.66
C GLN A 638 29.03 40.44 -3.97
N VAL A 639 27.75 40.15 -3.77
CA VAL A 639 27.31 38.87 -3.22
C VAL A 639 27.72 37.75 -4.18
N GLN A 640 28.47 36.79 -3.65
CA GLN A 640 28.93 35.60 -4.38
C GLN A 640 28.69 34.33 -3.56
N TYR A 641 28.33 33.25 -4.24
CA TYR A 641 28.15 31.91 -3.68
C TYR A 641 29.26 30.99 -4.18
N PRO A 642 30.24 30.64 -3.33
CA PRO A 642 31.29 29.69 -3.67
C PRO A 642 30.72 28.28 -3.75
N LEU A 643 31.04 27.54 -4.81
CA LEU A 643 30.61 26.16 -5.04
C LEU A 643 31.78 25.17 -4.97
N GLY A 644 32.70 25.41 -4.04
CA GLY A 644 33.91 24.60 -3.88
C GLY A 644 34.86 24.74 -5.07
N SER A 645 35.07 23.67 -5.83
CA SER A 645 35.93 23.66 -7.02
C SER A 645 35.23 24.12 -8.31
N TRP A 646 33.92 24.39 -8.26
CA TRP A 646 33.14 24.90 -9.39
C TRP A 646 33.11 26.43 -9.42
N PRO A 647 32.84 27.04 -10.60
CA PRO A 647 32.70 28.49 -10.69
C PRO A 647 31.72 29.03 -9.64
N SER A 648 32.07 30.14 -9.00
CA SER A 648 31.15 30.80 -8.05
C SER A 648 29.97 31.43 -8.78
N ILE A 649 28.83 31.58 -8.11
CA ILE A 649 27.66 32.28 -8.64
C ILE A 649 27.61 33.70 -8.03
N TYR A 650 27.72 34.72 -8.87
CA TYR A 650 27.57 36.13 -8.48
C TYR A 650 26.10 36.54 -8.62
N VAL A 651 25.58 37.27 -7.64
CA VAL A 651 24.14 37.56 -7.57
C VAL A 651 23.78 38.95 -8.03
N MET A 652 22.82 38.99 -8.94
CA MET A 652 22.27 40.20 -9.54
C MET A 652 21.02 40.68 -8.79
N ASN A 653 20.67 41.96 -8.93
CA ASN A 653 19.42 42.46 -8.38
C ASN A 653 18.27 42.27 -9.39
N PRO A 654 17.26 41.41 -9.12
CA PRO A 654 16.10 41.25 -10.01
C PRO A 654 15.23 42.52 -10.12
N GLY A 655 15.41 43.50 -9.24
CA GLY A 655 14.80 44.84 -9.37
C GLY A 655 15.57 45.79 -10.30
N ASN A 656 16.77 45.43 -10.78
CA ASN A 656 17.54 46.26 -11.68
C ASN A 656 17.13 46.00 -13.14
N GLN A 657 16.60 47.03 -13.81
CA GLN A 657 16.06 46.88 -15.16
C GLN A 657 17.11 46.49 -16.22
N ASN A 658 18.38 46.87 -16.05
CA ASN A 658 19.43 46.47 -16.97
C ASN A 658 19.72 44.97 -16.87
N TRP A 659 19.78 44.44 -15.65
CA TRP A 659 19.89 43.00 -15.43
C TRP A 659 18.70 42.24 -16.02
N VAL A 660 17.48 42.66 -15.71
CA VAL A 660 16.26 42.03 -16.22
C VAL A 660 16.24 42.03 -17.75
N ASN A 661 16.60 43.14 -18.39
CA ASN A 661 16.67 43.23 -19.84
C ASN A 661 17.76 42.32 -20.43
N TYR A 662 18.92 42.23 -19.79
CA TYR A 662 20.02 41.37 -20.22
C TYR A 662 19.60 39.89 -20.16
N LEU A 663 19.09 39.44 -19.01
CA LEU A 663 18.68 38.05 -18.81
C LEU A 663 17.50 37.68 -19.72
N ALA A 664 16.51 38.57 -19.88
CA ALA A 664 15.40 38.36 -20.83
C ALA A 664 15.91 38.13 -22.26
N GLY A 665 16.93 38.87 -22.69
CA GLY A 665 17.58 38.66 -23.98
C GLY A 665 18.22 37.28 -24.11
N SER A 666 18.84 36.79 -23.03
CA SER A 666 19.43 35.45 -22.96
C SER A 666 18.37 34.34 -23.01
N ILE A 667 17.28 34.49 -22.26
CA ILE A 667 16.12 33.59 -22.27
C ILE A 667 15.46 33.52 -23.66
N ASN A 668 15.29 34.66 -24.33
CA ASN A 668 14.72 34.68 -25.68
C ASN A 668 15.58 33.90 -26.69
N LYS A 669 16.91 33.91 -26.53
CA LYS A 669 17.80 33.08 -27.36
C LYS A 669 17.58 31.58 -27.09
N VAL A 670 17.26 31.18 -25.86
CA VAL A 670 16.90 29.78 -25.56
C VAL A 670 15.66 29.38 -26.34
N TYR A 671 14.58 30.15 -26.27
CA TYR A 671 13.34 29.84 -27.00
C TYR A 671 13.49 29.86 -28.53
N GLN A 672 14.45 30.62 -29.06
CA GLN A 672 14.76 30.63 -30.49
C GLN A 672 15.53 29.39 -30.94
N ASN A 673 16.24 28.71 -30.04
CA ASN A 673 17.16 27.62 -30.38
C ASN A 673 16.71 26.24 -29.88
N PHE A 674 15.84 26.19 -28.86
CA PHE A 674 15.33 24.96 -28.27
C PHE A 674 13.80 24.98 -28.18
N GLY A 675 13.20 23.80 -28.32
CA GLY A 675 11.77 23.59 -28.20
C GLY A 675 11.21 23.62 -26.77
N PHE A 676 11.84 24.31 -25.82
CA PHE A 676 11.32 24.37 -24.46
C PHE A 676 9.93 25.04 -24.39
N ASP A 677 9.03 24.48 -23.59
CA ASP A 677 7.68 24.98 -23.37
C ASP A 677 7.65 26.15 -22.36
N GLY A 678 8.63 26.22 -21.47
CA GLY A 678 8.64 27.22 -20.40
C GLY A 678 9.95 27.31 -19.64
N TYR A 679 9.93 28.18 -18.64
CA TYR A 679 11.07 28.50 -17.78
C TYR A 679 10.75 28.14 -16.33
N HIS A 680 11.59 27.27 -15.74
CA HIS A 680 11.67 27.05 -14.30
C HIS A 680 12.64 28.06 -13.68
N ILE A 681 12.08 29.10 -13.06
CA ILE A 681 12.81 30.20 -12.42
C ILE A 681 13.25 29.74 -11.03
N ASP A 682 14.54 29.68 -10.80
CA ASP A 682 15.07 29.31 -9.49
C ASP A 682 15.66 30.49 -8.70
N GLN A 683 15.76 30.29 -7.39
CA GLN A 683 16.27 31.24 -6.41
C GLN A 683 16.82 30.49 -5.19
N LEU A 684 17.57 31.18 -4.32
CA LEU A 684 18.38 30.59 -3.25
C LEU A 684 17.74 30.74 -1.86
N GLY A 685 16.53 31.27 -1.76
CA GLY A 685 15.80 31.52 -0.52
C GLY A 685 16.18 32.81 0.19
N HIS A 686 15.71 32.94 1.44
CA HIS A 686 16.07 34.05 2.31
C HIS A 686 17.49 33.89 2.84
N GLN A 687 18.39 34.78 2.44
CA GLN A 687 19.82 34.66 2.74
C GLN A 687 20.31 35.68 3.78
N ARG A 688 19.76 36.90 3.79
CA ARG A 688 20.12 38.00 4.73
C ARG A 688 18.96 38.97 4.91
N ASP A 689 19.03 39.89 5.87
CA ASP A 689 17.94 40.86 6.12
C ASP A 689 17.94 42.06 5.15
N ALA A 690 19.10 42.40 4.59
CA ALA A 690 19.25 43.56 3.71
C ALA A 690 20.49 43.46 2.82
N TYR A 691 20.41 44.06 1.63
CA TYR A 691 21.56 44.29 0.72
C TYR A 691 21.65 45.76 0.31
N TYR A 692 22.81 46.16 -0.19
CA TYR A 692 23.00 47.45 -0.85
C TYR A 692 22.71 47.32 -2.35
N VAL A 693 21.96 48.30 -2.89
CA VAL A 693 21.60 48.43 -4.31
C VAL A 693 21.83 49.87 -4.79
N ASN A 694 21.56 50.18 -6.08
CA ASN A 694 21.72 51.53 -6.66
C ASN A 694 23.11 52.15 -6.37
N LEU A 695 24.14 51.36 -6.65
CA LEU A 695 25.47 51.56 -6.10
C LEU A 695 26.21 52.70 -6.81
N LYS A 696 27.04 53.42 -6.05
CA LYS A 696 28.03 54.34 -6.61
C LYS A 696 29.41 53.72 -6.48
N SER A 697 30.09 53.51 -7.60
CA SER A 697 31.43 52.95 -7.64
C SER A 697 32.46 53.97 -8.15
N LYS A 698 33.72 53.78 -7.75
CA LYS A 698 34.89 54.48 -8.31
C LYS A 698 36.01 53.47 -8.61
N LYS A 699 36.98 53.86 -9.43
CA LYS A 699 38.19 53.06 -9.64
C LYS A 699 39.29 53.52 -8.68
N VAL A 700 39.87 52.57 -7.94
CA VAL A 700 41.07 52.77 -7.10
C VAL A 700 42.12 51.78 -7.58
N ASN A 701 43.27 52.27 -8.05
CA ASN A 701 44.35 51.44 -8.62
C ASN A 701 43.85 50.48 -9.73
N GLY A 702 42.93 50.95 -10.58
CA GLY A 702 42.34 50.15 -11.66
C GLY A 702 41.24 49.17 -11.23
N LYS A 703 41.06 48.91 -9.93
CA LYS A 703 39.99 48.05 -9.39
C LYS A 703 38.75 48.87 -9.06
N LYS A 704 37.56 48.31 -9.35
CA LYS A 704 36.28 48.90 -8.98
C LYS A 704 36.05 48.72 -7.48
N VAL A 705 35.71 49.82 -6.80
CA VAL A 705 35.39 49.85 -5.36
C VAL A 705 34.08 50.60 -5.18
N TYR A 706 33.13 50.02 -4.45
CA TYR A 706 31.88 50.70 -4.09
C TYR A 706 32.10 51.72 -2.98
N THR A 707 31.46 52.87 -3.11
CA THR A 707 31.59 54.00 -2.19
C THR A 707 30.30 54.35 -1.46
N ASP A 708 29.16 53.96 -2.01
CA ASP A 708 27.83 54.28 -1.50
C ASP A 708 26.78 53.36 -2.16
N GLY A 709 25.59 53.26 -1.56
CA GLY A 709 24.46 52.49 -2.08
C GLY A 709 23.23 52.59 -1.18
N ASP A 710 22.06 52.33 -1.75
CA ASP A 710 20.81 52.28 -1.00
C ASP A 710 20.70 50.93 -0.28
N ARG A 711 20.66 50.95 1.06
CA ARG A 711 20.39 49.75 1.85
C ARG A 711 18.90 49.40 1.78
N ARG A 712 18.56 48.23 1.22
CA ARG A 712 17.19 47.74 1.05
C ARG A 712 16.96 46.43 1.80
N ASN A 713 15.78 46.30 2.39
CA ASN A 713 15.38 45.11 3.13
C ASN A 713 14.98 43.98 2.16
N THR A 714 15.22 42.72 2.51
CA THR A 714 14.87 41.56 1.69
C THR A 714 13.39 41.41 1.35
N ASN A 715 12.50 41.97 2.17
CA ASN A 715 11.07 42.01 1.89
C ASN A 715 10.74 42.81 0.62
N ASP A 716 11.56 43.81 0.24
CA ASP A 716 11.41 44.52 -1.02
C ASP A 716 11.65 43.59 -2.23
N PHE A 717 12.41 42.51 -2.06
CA PHE A 717 12.83 41.63 -3.16
C PHE A 717 11.75 40.63 -3.57
N GLU A 718 10.84 40.29 -2.67
CA GLU A 718 9.69 39.47 -3.02
C GLU A 718 8.83 40.12 -4.12
N GLY A 719 8.70 41.46 -4.07
CA GLY A 719 8.02 42.23 -5.11
C GLY A 719 8.76 42.21 -6.46
N TYR A 720 10.10 42.10 -6.45
CA TYR A 720 10.89 41.99 -7.67
C TYR A 720 10.67 40.66 -8.39
N PHE A 721 10.44 39.57 -7.67
CA PHE A 721 10.07 38.28 -8.27
C PHE A 721 8.75 38.40 -9.06
N ALA A 722 7.74 39.03 -8.47
CA ALA A 722 6.46 39.27 -9.15
C ALA A 722 6.63 40.10 -10.43
N ASN A 723 7.42 41.17 -10.37
CA ASN A 723 7.71 42.02 -11.54
C ASN A 723 8.44 41.25 -12.64
N PHE A 724 9.42 40.42 -12.28
CA PHE A 724 10.15 39.59 -13.24
C PHE A 724 9.25 38.55 -13.90
N ILE A 725 8.43 37.82 -13.13
CA ILE A 725 7.46 36.85 -13.67
C ILE A 725 6.52 37.53 -14.67
N ASN A 726 5.93 38.67 -14.27
CA ASN A 726 5.03 39.43 -15.13
C ASN A 726 5.72 39.90 -16.41
N ARG A 727 6.99 40.31 -16.32
CA ARG A 727 7.81 40.67 -17.48
C ARG A 727 8.06 39.48 -18.40
N MET A 728 8.50 38.33 -17.87
CA MET A 728 8.74 37.12 -18.67
C MET A 728 7.47 36.66 -19.39
N LYS A 729 6.32 36.73 -18.70
CA LYS A 729 5.03 36.37 -19.28
C LYS A 729 4.59 37.35 -20.37
N ALA A 730 4.84 38.65 -20.20
CA ALA A 730 4.56 39.65 -21.22
C ALA A 730 5.43 39.47 -22.47
N ASP A 731 6.73 39.20 -22.31
CA ASP A 731 7.66 38.98 -23.42
C ASP A 731 7.33 37.69 -24.19
N ASN A 732 6.84 36.65 -23.49
CA ASN A 732 6.58 35.32 -24.06
C ASN A 732 5.22 34.74 -23.61
N HIS A 733 4.11 35.33 -24.05
CA HIS A 733 2.76 34.99 -23.58
C HIS A 733 2.37 33.50 -23.64
N ASN A 734 2.85 32.76 -24.66
CA ASN A 734 2.57 31.33 -24.85
C ASN A 734 3.48 30.39 -24.06
N LYS A 735 4.48 30.90 -23.33
CA LYS A 735 5.40 30.09 -22.53
C LYS A 735 4.91 29.95 -21.10
N TYR A 736 5.18 28.80 -20.51
CA TYR A 736 4.81 28.49 -19.13
C TYR A 736 5.89 28.96 -18.16
N LEU A 737 5.49 29.32 -16.94
CA LEU A 737 6.42 29.73 -15.89
C LEU A 737 6.16 28.92 -14.61
N VAL A 738 7.24 28.47 -13.99
CA VAL A 738 7.24 27.91 -12.63
C VAL A 738 8.33 28.63 -11.89
N MET A 739 8.12 28.97 -10.62
CA MET A 739 9.17 29.60 -9.81
C MET A 739 9.26 28.96 -8.44
N ASN A 740 10.50 28.65 -8.04
CA ASN A 740 10.78 28.09 -6.72
C ASN A 740 10.54 29.11 -5.61
N ALA A 741 9.74 28.73 -4.61
CA ALA A 741 9.63 29.41 -3.33
C ALA A 741 10.38 28.63 -2.24
N ALA A 742 11.72 28.74 -2.23
CA ALA A 742 12.59 28.07 -1.27
C ALA A 742 12.26 28.50 0.16
N SER A 743 11.86 27.55 1.01
CA SER A 743 11.29 27.81 2.35
C SER A 743 10.19 28.87 2.35
N SER A 744 9.35 28.86 1.31
CA SER A 744 8.24 29.80 1.09
C SER A 744 8.64 31.28 0.89
N PHE A 745 9.94 31.59 0.76
CA PHE A 745 10.42 32.95 0.55
C PHE A 745 9.90 33.53 -0.77
N GLY A 746 9.23 34.69 -0.71
CA GLY A 746 8.57 35.31 -1.86
C GLY A 746 7.29 34.63 -2.34
N GLY A 747 6.86 33.53 -1.70
CA GLY A 747 5.73 32.69 -2.13
C GLY A 747 4.44 33.46 -2.43
N PRO A 748 3.94 34.33 -1.52
CA PRO A 748 2.73 35.11 -1.76
C PRO A 748 2.80 36.00 -3.00
N ASN A 749 3.96 36.65 -3.23
CA ASN A 749 4.16 37.54 -4.38
C ASN A 749 4.35 36.76 -5.68
N ILE A 750 5.04 35.61 -5.65
CA ILE A 750 5.21 34.70 -6.79
C ILE A 750 3.85 34.17 -7.24
N VAL A 751 3.11 33.52 -6.32
CA VAL A 751 1.84 32.88 -6.62
C VAL A 751 0.74 33.90 -6.91
N GLY A 752 0.80 35.07 -6.26
CA GLY A 752 -0.11 36.19 -6.45
C GLY A 752 -0.06 36.83 -7.83
N THR A 753 1.01 36.59 -8.62
CA THR A 753 1.05 37.01 -10.03
C THR A 753 0.00 36.35 -10.90
N LYS A 754 -0.43 35.12 -10.52
CA LYS A 754 -1.30 34.23 -11.32
C LYS A 754 -0.71 33.85 -12.69
N ASN A 755 0.58 34.08 -12.89
CA ASN A 755 1.30 33.80 -14.13
C ASN A 755 2.23 32.57 -14.02
N VAL A 756 2.26 31.92 -12.85
CA VAL A 756 2.89 30.60 -12.65
C VAL A 756 1.85 29.48 -12.74
N GLU A 757 2.26 28.32 -13.24
CA GLU A 757 1.34 27.20 -13.52
C GLU A 757 0.82 26.51 -12.25
N PHE A 758 1.68 26.39 -11.24
CA PHE A 758 1.40 25.78 -9.94
C PHE A 758 2.38 26.34 -8.89
N GLY A 759 2.08 26.12 -7.61
CA GLY A 759 3.03 26.44 -6.55
C GLY A 759 4.19 25.46 -6.58
N TYR A 760 5.43 25.94 -6.52
CA TYR A 760 6.61 25.10 -6.36
C TYR A 760 7.33 25.50 -5.09
N ASN A 761 7.48 24.58 -4.16
CA ASN A 761 8.07 24.84 -2.86
C ASN A 761 9.19 23.84 -2.58
N GLU A 762 10.41 24.35 -2.52
CA GLU A 762 11.56 23.58 -2.06
C GLU A 762 11.68 23.66 -0.53
N MET A 763 11.75 22.48 0.09
CA MET A 763 11.58 22.30 1.53
C MET A 763 12.95 22.15 2.22
N TRP A 764 13.22 23.04 3.19
CA TRP A 764 14.47 23.10 3.93
C TRP A 764 14.27 23.26 5.44
N GLY A 765 15.33 22.99 6.21
CA GLY A 765 15.39 23.31 7.64
C GLY A 765 14.14 22.91 8.43
N GLY A 766 13.48 23.90 9.04
CA GLY A 766 12.29 23.72 9.88
C GLY A 766 10.99 23.44 9.14
N ASP A 767 11.00 23.31 7.81
CA ASP A 767 9.79 23.14 7.01
C ASP A 767 9.25 21.70 6.97
N ASP A 768 9.98 20.74 7.57
CA ASP A 768 9.82 19.30 7.33
C ASP A 768 8.56 18.66 7.96
N TYR A 769 7.89 19.40 8.84
CA TYR A 769 6.75 18.90 9.59
C TYR A 769 5.51 18.77 8.70
N TYR A 770 4.75 17.67 8.87
CA TYR A 770 3.57 17.36 8.07
C TYR A 770 2.53 18.49 8.00
N TRP A 771 2.33 19.23 9.10
CA TRP A 771 1.38 20.35 9.15
C TRP A 771 1.77 21.50 8.21
N ASN A 772 3.07 21.69 7.94
CA ASN A 772 3.57 22.79 7.13
C ASN A 772 3.29 22.56 5.64
N TYR A 773 3.40 21.32 5.17
CA TYR A 773 3.00 20.95 3.80
C TYR A 773 1.53 21.29 3.53
N ARG A 774 0.64 20.96 4.47
CA ARG A 774 -0.78 21.35 4.40
C ARG A 774 -0.91 22.88 4.32
N LYS A 775 -0.26 23.60 5.22
CA LYS A 775 -0.32 25.06 5.28
C LYS A 775 0.10 25.69 3.95
N ILE A 776 1.22 25.26 3.37
CA ILE A 776 1.75 25.77 2.10
C ILE A 776 0.75 25.55 0.96
N ILE A 777 0.12 24.37 0.87
CA ILE A 777 -0.93 24.11 -0.12
C ILE A 777 -2.08 25.11 0.03
N GLN A 778 -2.55 25.35 1.26
CA GLN A 778 -3.65 26.27 1.51
C GLN A 778 -3.27 27.74 1.25
N ASP A 779 -2.05 28.14 1.58
CA ASP A 779 -1.55 29.49 1.30
C ASP A 779 -1.40 29.72 -0.20
N ASN A 780 -0.87 28.76 -0.95
CA ASN A 780 -0.75 28.86 -2.40
C ASN A 780 -2.13 29.00 -3.07
N ARG A 781 -3.13 28.21 -2.66
CA ARG A 781 -4.52 28.33 -3.14
C ARG A 781 -5.10 29.72 -2.85
N ARG A 782 -4.90 30.22 -1.62
CA ARG A 782 -5.36 31.54 -1.18
C ARG A 782 -4.71 32.67 -1.97
N ASN A 783 -3.39 32.63 -2.13
CA ASN A 783 -2.60 33.65 -2.82
C ASN A 783 -2.91 33.68 -4.32
N ASN A 784 -3.14 32.51 -4.95
CA ASN A 784 -3.54 32.45 -6.36
C ASN A 784 -5.00 32.88 -6.57
N GLY A 785 -5.86 32.66 -5.56
CA GLY A 785 -7.30 32.87 -5.63
C GLY A 785 -8.06 31.75 -6.34
N LYS A 786 -7.45 30.56 -6.48
CA LYS A 786 -8.07 29.36 -7.05
C LYS A 786 -7.84 28.18 -6.11
N ASN A 787 -8.91 27.57 -5.60
CA ASN A 787 -8.83 26.35 -4.78
C ASN A 787 -8.32 25.12 -5.55
N THR A 788 -8.24 25.25 -6.86
CA THR A 788 -7.75 24.23 -7.79
C THR A 788 -6.29 24.43 -8.17
N PHE A 789 -5.64 25.47 -7.61
CA PHE A 789 -4.23 25.71 -7.77
C PHE A 789 -3.47 24.72 -6.89
N ASN A 790 -2.71 23.83 -7.51
CA ASN A 790 -2.02 22.74 -6.82
C ASN A 790 -0.54 23.09 -6.59
N THR A 791 0.12 22.31 -5.73
CA THR A 791 1.50 22.57 -5.29
C THR A 791 2.37 21.35 -5.51
N VAL A 792 3.55 21.57 -6.09
CA VAL A 792 4.64 20.60 -6.22
C VAL A 792 5.69 20.90 -5.15
N PHE A 793 6.14 19.88 -4.44
CA PHE A 793 7.19 19.99 -3.44
C PHE A 793 8.50 19.38 -3.94
N ALA A 794 9.61 20.09 -3.76
CA ALA A 794 10.94 19.52 -3.77
C ALA A 794 11.35 19.22 -2.32
N ALA A 795 11.25 17.95 -1.92
CA ALA A 795 11.49 17.50 -0.56
C ALA A 795 12.47 16.33 -0.58
N TYR A 796 13.76 16.61 -0.58
CA TYR A 796 14.81 15.61 -0.79
C TYR A 796 14.94 14.64 0.41
N LEU A 797 14.77 13.34 0.18
CA LEU A 797 14.90 12.33 1.23
C LEU A 797 16.33 12.24 1.73
N HIS A 798 16.52 12.23 3.05
CA HIS A 798 17.82 11.94 3.67
C HIS A 798 18.93 12.92 3.27
N CYS A 799 18.55 14.11 2.78
CA CYS A 799 19.48 15.07 2.19
C CYS A 799 20.67 15.36 3.12
N ARG A 800 21.89 15.22 2.58
CA ARG A 800 23.20 15.43 3.23
C ARG A 800 23.53 14.55 4.45
N ASN A 801 22.57 13.83 4.99
CA ASN A 801 22.70 13.02 6.22
C ASN A 801 22.47 11.51 5.97
N GLY A 802 22.09 11.16 4.75
CA GLY A 802 21.79 9.80 4.38
C GLY A 802 23.00 8.88 4.42
N ARG A 803 22.75 7.61 4.71
CA ARG A 803 23.80 6.58 4.71
C ARG A 803 24.06 6.12 3.27
N PRO A 804 25.29 5.70 2.94
CA PRO A 804 25.56 5.05 1.65
C PRO A 804 24.63 3.84 1.45
N GLY A 805 24.07 3.70 0.24
CA GLY A 805 23.18 2.59 -0.12
C GLY A 805 21.83 3.04 -0.67
N GLU A 806 20.90 2.10 -0.75
CA GLU A 806 19.56 2.32 -1.30
C GLU A 806 18.76 3.36 -0.50
N LEU A 807 17.81 4.01 -1.18
CA LEU A 807 16.82 4.87 -0.52
C LEU A 807 15.88 4.04 0.35
N ARG A 808 15.56 4.56 1.55
CA ARG A 808 14.73 3.85 2.51
C ARG A 808 13.28 3.80 2.02
N LEU A 809 12.80 2.58 1.75
CA LEU A 809 11.46 2.31 1.20
C LEU A 809 10.34 3.03 1.99
N SER A 810 10.33 2.88 3.32
CA SER A 810 9.28 3.44 4.18
C SER A 810 9.28 4.96 4.18
N SER A 811 10.45 5.60 4.11
CA SER A 811 10.58 7.05 4.06
C SER A 811 9.99 7.60 2.76
N ALA A 812 10.34 6.96 1.63
CA ALA A 812 9.79 7.34 0.33
C ALA A 812 8.25 7.18 0.29
N LEU A 813 7.73 5.99 0.59
CA LEU A 813 6.29 5.74 0.46
C LEU A 813 5.43 6.52 1.47
N MET A 814 5.90 6.71 2.71
CA MET A 814 5.18 7.53 3.68
C MET A 814 5.18 9.02 3.31
N GLY A 815 6.28 9.51 2.73
CA GLY A 815 6.38 10.84 2.15
C GLY A 815 5.35 11.05 1.03
N GLU A 816 5.32 10.13 0.07
CA GLU A 816 4.35 10.16 -1.04
C GLU A 816 2.90 10.09 -0.55
N ALA A 817 2.58 9.11 0.31
CA ALA A 817 1.26 8.94 0.90
C ALA A 817 0.75 10.24 1.51
N THR A 818 1.60 10.91 2.30
CA THR A 818 1.22 12.11 3.03
C THR A 818 1.05 13.31 2.10
N ILE A 819 2.00 13.57 1.20
CA ILE A 819 1.93 14.70 0.26
C ILE A 819 0.72 14.55 -0.67
N PHE A 820 0.48 13.35 -1.20
CA PHE A 820 -0.62 13.09 -2.13
C PHE A 820 -1.98 13.15 -1.42
N ALA A 821 -2.09 12.62 -0.21
CA ALA A 821 -3.31 12.73 0.60
C ALA A 821 -3.70 14.19 0.88
N LEU A 822 -2.73 15.08 1.07
CA LEU A 822 -2.94 16.52 1.23
C LEU A 822 -3.33 17.26 -0.06
N GLY A 823 -3.18 16.59 -1.21
CA GLY A 823 -3.44 17.13 -2.54
C GLY A 823 -2.25 17.83 -3.19
N GLY A 824 -1.04 17.62 -2.66
CA GLY A 824 0.21 18.03 -3.31
C GLY A 824 0.71 16.99 -4.32
N SER A 825 1.84 17.28 -4.94
CA SER A 825 2.70 16.31 -5.63
C SER A 825 4.16 16.61 -5.34
N ARG A 826 5.06 15.75 -5.79
CA ARG A 826 6.48 15.83 -5.46
C ARG A 826 7.32 15.74 -6.73
N ILE A 827 8.35 16.57 -6.81
CA ILE A 827 9.42 16.38 -7.79
C ILE A 827 10.51 15.53 -7.16
N GLU A 828 10.66 14.33 -7.70
CA GLU A 828 11.63 13.36 -7.19
C GLU A 828 12.07 12.33 -8.23
N LEU A 829 11.32 12.12 -9.32
CA LEU A 829 11.59 11.04 -10.28
C LEU A 829 12.16 11.57 -11.60
N SER A 830 13.23 10.92 -12.04
CA SER A 830 13.75 10.94 -13.41
C SER A 830 13.46 9.59 -14.06
N GLY A 831 13.75 9.48 -15.37
CA GLY A 831 13.74 8.20 -16.07
C GLY A 831 14.87 7.26 -15.67
N ASP A 832 15.90 7.76 -14.98
CA ASP A 832 17.10 7.00 -14.59
C ASP A 832 17.35 6.89 -13.08
N HIS A 833 16.87 7.83 -12.24
CA HIS A 833 17.05 7.78 -10.78
C HIS A 833 16.01 8.62 -10.01
N MET A 834 16.15 8.68 -8.69
CA MET A 834 15.28 9.40 -7.75
C MET A 834 16.10 10.42 -6.94
N LEU A 835 15.54 11.60 -6.70
CA LEU A 835 16.20 12.68 -5.95
C LEU A 835 16.28 12.40 -4.45
N PHE A 836 17.46 12.66 -3.90
CA PHE A 836 17.71 12.67 -2.47
C PHE A 836 18.61 13.85 -2.03
N THR A 837 19.03 14.70 -2.97
CA THR A 837 19.74 15.96 -2.75
C THR A 837 19.27 17.00 -3.77
N GLU A 838 19.49 18.27 -3.45
CA GLU A 838 19.28 19.43 -4.31
C GLU A 838 20.12 19.39 -5.59
N TYR A 839 21.26 18.71 -5.59
CA TYR A 839 22.05 18.52 -6.80
C TYR A 839 21.49 17.33 -7.60
N PHE A 840 20.56 17.61 -8.50
CA PHE A 840 19.80 16.59 -9.25
C PHE A 840 20.64 15.57 -10.06
N PRO A 841 21.91 15.82 -10.42
CA PRO A 841 22.74 14.78 -11.02
C PRO A 841 23.20 13.68 -10.07
N ASP A 842 23.08 13.84 -8.75
CA ASP A 842 23.54 12.80 -7.82
C ASP A 842 22.62 11.58 -7.84
N ASP A 843 23.10 10.51 -8.45
CA ASP A 843 22.42 9.22 -8.60
C ASP A 843 23.06 8.11 -7.73
N THR A 844 23.90 8.48 -6.76
CA THR A 844 24.69 7.52 -5.96
C THR A 844 23.85 6.64 -5.04
N ARG A 845 22.56 6.94 -4.88
CA ARG A 845 21.61 6.18 -4.07
C ARG A 845 20.44 5.65 -4.90
N PRO A 846 20.46 4.37 -5.30
CA PRO A 846 19.40 3.81 -6.12
C PRO A 846 18.13 3.51 -5.31
N MET A 847 16.99 3.42 -6.00
CA MET A 847 15.78 2.82 -5.46
C MET A 847 15.91 1.29 -5.40
N SER A 848 15.45 0.67 -4.31
CA SER A 848 15.28 -0.79 -4.25
C SER A 848 14.25 -1.28 -5.27
N SER A 849 14.31 -2.55 -5.68
CA SER A 849 13.33 -3.13 -6.61
C SER A 849 11.88 -3.06 -6.10
N LYS A 850 11.68 -3.17 -4.78
CA LYS A 850 10.36 -3.00 -4.15
C LYS A 850 9.89 -1.55 -4.26
N LEU A 851 10.76 -0.57 -4.02
CA LEU A 851 10.43 0.85 -4.15
C LEU A 851 10.08 1.21 -5.59
N GLN A 852 10.88 0.77 -6.57
CA GLN A 852 10.64 0.99 -8.00
C GLN A 852 9.25 0.50 -8.45
N LYS A 853 8.78 -0.63 -7.94
CA LYS A 853 7.44 -1.15 -8.24
C LYS A 853 6.34 -0.41 -7.48
N SER A 854 6.55 -0.16 -6.19
CA SER A 854 5.52 0.42 -5.33
C SER A 854 5.22 1.87 -5.71
N ILE A 855 6.26 2.66 -6.03
CA ILE A 855 6.09 4.08 -6.38
C ILE A 855 5.28 4.27 -7.65
N ILE A 856 5.33 3.32 -8.60
CA ILE A 856 4.49 3.34 -9.80
C ILE A 856 3.00 3.35 -9.42
N HIS A 857 2.59 2.50 -8.47
CA HIS A 857 1.20 2.48 -8.01
C HIS A 857 0.78 3.78 -7.32
N TYR A 858 1.70 4.48 -6.64
CA TYR A 858 1.43 5.78 -6.03
C TYR A 858 1.16 6.87 -7.08
N TYR A 859 1.92 6.90 -8.17
CA TYR A 859 1.69 7.84 -9.27
C TYR A 859 0.46 7.47 -10.12
N ASP A 860 0.17 6.18 -10.30
CA ASP A 860 -1.11 5.71 -10.86
C ASP A 860 -2.29 6.19 -10.01
N PHE A 861 -2.18 6.05 -8.69
CA PHE A 861 -3.21 6.45 -7.74
C PHE A 861 -3.41 7.97 -7.71
N LEU A 862 -2.32 8.74 -7.67
CA LEU A 862 -2.37 10.21 -7.74
C LEU A 862 -3.08 10.70 -9.01
N THR A 863 -2.88 9.99 -10.13
CA THR A 863 -3.47 10.30 -11.43
C THR A 863 -4.95 9.88 -11.48
N ALA A 864 -5.26 8.63 -11.12
CA ALA A 864 -6.62 8.10 -11.19
C ALA A 864 -7.60 8.79 -10.24
N TYR A 865 -7.12 9.27 -9.08
CA TYR A 865 -7.95 9.87 -8.04
C TYR A 865 -7.73 11.38 -7.85
N GLU A 866 -7.13 12.07 -8.83
CA GLU A 866 -6.85 13.51 -8.74
C GLU A 866 -8.09 14.37 -8.40
N ASN A 867 -9.29 13.96 -8.84
CA ASN A 867 -10.54 14.62 -8.48
C ASN A 867 -10.90 14.49 -6.99
N TYR A 868 -10.53 13.38 -6.34
CA TYR A 868 -10.78 13.12 -4.91
C TYR A 868 -9.67 13.70 -4.02
N LEU A 869 -8.48 13.90 -4.58
CA LEU A 869 -7.32 14.39 -3.84
C LEU A 869 -7.17 15.92 -3.89
N ARG A 870 -7.40 16.53 -5.06
CA ARG A 870 -6.85 17.88 -5.33
C ARG A 870 -7.63 18.71 -6.35
N ASP A 871 -8.95 18.56 -6.38
CA ASP A 871 -9.83 19.25 -7.34
C ASP A 871 -10.94 20.06 -6.64
N ASN A 872 -10.55 21.11 -5.90
CA ASN A 872 -11.46 21.98 -5.14
C ASN A 872 -12.24 21.25 -4.03
N ASN A 873 -11.59 20.29 -3.36
CA ASN A 873 -12.17 19.59 -2.21
C ASN A 873 -11.97 20.44 -0.95
N ALA A 874 -13.04 20.71 -0.20
CA ALA A 874 -12.98 21.51 1.03
C ALA A 874 -12.53 20.63 2.20
N GLU A 875 -11.59 21.10 3.02
CA GLU A 875 -11.17 20.34 4.21
C GLU A 875 -12.33 20.17 5.21
N THR A 876 -12.40 19.00 5.83
CA THR A 876 -13.37 18.68 6.88
C THR A 876 -12.73 17.75 7.91
N THR A 877 -13.40 17.57 9.05
CA THR A 877 -12.99 16.64 10.10
C THR A 877 -14.05 15.56 10.24
N VAL A 878 -13.60 14.33 10.49
CA VAL A 878 -14.47 13.18 10.81
C VAL A 878 -14.03 12.55 12.13
N SER A 879 -14.99 12.01 12.88
CA SER A 879 -14.72 11.22 14.09
C SER A 879 -14.94 9.75 13.78
N MET A 880 -13.95 8.90 14.05
CA MET A 880 -14.10 7.47 13.85
C MET A 880 -13.22 6.65 14.79
N THR A 881 -13.62 5.40 15.00
CA THR A 881 -12.82 4.39 15.69
C THR A 881 -12.46 3.25 14.77
N MET A 882 -11.30 2.63 15.04
CA MET A 882 -10.80 1.41 14.42
C MET A 882 -10.62 0.36 15.51
N ASP A 883 -11.35 -0.75 15.42
CA ASP A 883 -11.46 -1.79 16.46
C ASP A 883 -11.75 -1.19 17.86
N GLY A 884 -12.59 -0.14 17.90
CA GLY A 884 -12.95 0.58 19.14
C GLY A 884 -11.89 1.56 19.65
N LYS A 885 -10.69 1.62 19.04
CA LYS A 885 -9.67 2.64 19.34
C LYS A 885 -9.90 3.90 18.50
N GLN A 886 -9.72 5.08 19.08
CA GLN A 886 -9.87 6.34 18.36
C GLN A 886 -8.82 6.48 17.25
N VAL A 887 -9.27 6.91 16.07
CA VAL A 887 -8.39 7.33 14.97
C VAL A 887 -8.18 8.83 15.10
N ALA A 888 -6.94 9.30 15.00
CA ALA A 888 -6.62 10.71 15.20
C ALA A 888 -7.01 11.54 13.97
N ALA A 889 -8.01 12.40 14.09
CA ALA A 889 -8.24 13.39 13.04
C ALA A 889 -7.15 14.46 13.05
N TRP A 890 -6.68 14.85 11.86
CA TRP A 890 -5.73 15.96 11.75
C TRP A 890 -6.35 17.23 12.31
N ASP A 891 -5.61 17.91 13.17
CA ASP A 891 -6.00 19.24 13.64
C ASP A 891 -5.76 20.26 12.51
N LEU A 892 -6.85 20.78 11.97
CA LEU A 892 -6.87 21.69 10.82
C LEU A 892 -6.72 23.17 11.20
N SER A 893 -6.50 23.47 12.49
CA SER A 893 -6.30 24.84 12.98
C SER A 893 -5.09 25.50 12.33
N ASN A 894 -5.06 26.84 12.35
CA ASN A 894 -3.88 27.59 11.95
C ASN A 894 -2.74 27.38 12.96
N PRO A 895 -1.47 27.40 12.52
CA PRO A 895 -0.33 27.31 13.44
C PRO A 895 -0.33 28.46 14.43
N ASP A 896 0.11 28.20 15.66
CA ASP A 896 0.30 29.24 16.68
C ASP A 896 1.51 30.11 16.30
N PRO A 897 1.34 31.40 16.00
CA PRO A 897 2.44 32.26 15.59
C PRO A 897 3.53 32.43 16.66
N SER A 898 3.18 32.23 17.95
CA SER A 898 4.16 32.32 19.05
C SER A 898 5.16 31.18 19.07
N LEU A 899 4.89 30.10 18.32
CA LEU A 899 5.75 28.93 18.19
C LEU A 899 6.53 28.90 16.87
N ASN A 900 6.57 29.99 16.10
CA ASN A 900 7.29 30.04 14.81
C ASN A 900 8.79 29.75 14.94
N GLU A 901 9.42 30.15 16.04
CA GLU A 901 10.83 29.83 16.34
C GLU A 901 11.02 28.41 16.88
N HIS A 902 9.93 27.71 17.20
CA HIS A 902 9.88 26.35 17.74
C HIS A 902 8.82 25.49 17.02
N PRO A 903 8.94 25.28 15.70
CA PRO A 903 7.94 24.56 14.91
C PRO A 903 7.70 23.12 15.39
N GLU A 904 8.68 22.51 16.08
CA GLU A 904 8.56 21.20 16.73
C GLU A 904 7.53 21.15 17.86
N LYS A 905 7.17 22.32 18.43
CA LYS A 905 6.19 22.45 19.52
C LYS A 905 4.77 22.64 19.02
N GLN A 906 4.56 22.82 17.71
CA GLN A 906 3.22 22.90 17.14
C GLN A 906 2.46 21.59 17.39
N THR A 907 1.24 21.68 17.92
CA THR A 907 0.39 20.51 18.19
C THR A 907 -0.62 20.23 17.09
N ILE A 908 -0.64 21.03 16.02
CA ILE A 908 -1.56 20.92 14.90
C ILE A 908 -1.16 19.79 13.92
N GLY A 909 -2.08 19.40 13.03
CA GLY A 909 -1.85 18.33 12.06
C GLY A 909 -1.95 16.92 12.67
N PRO A 910 -1.20 15.93 12.14
CA PRO A 910 -1.31 14.55 12.55
C PRO A 910 -0.68 14.28 13.93
N LYS A 911 -1.07 13.15 14.54
CA LYS A 911 -0.53 12.64 15.80
C LYS A 911 0.36 11.41 15.56
N PRO A 912 1.55 11.32 16.19
CA PRO A 912 2.40 10.14 16.11
C PRO A 912 1.78 8.95 16.84
N TYR A 913 2.26 7.74 16.53
CA TYR A 913 1.82 6.46 17.11
C TYR A 913 0.33 6.10 16.92
N MET A 914 -0.34 6.71 15.95
CA MET A 914 -1.76 6.50 15.69
C MET A 914 -2.06 6.43 14.20
N VAL A 915 -3.13 5.72 13.82
CA VAL A 915 -3.73 5.95 12.51
C VAL A 915 -4.36 7.32 12.51
N ASN A 916 -4.17 8.08 11.43
CA ASN A 916 -4.67 9.43 11.30
C ASN A 916 -5.64 9.59 10.13
N THR A 917 -6.58 10.54 10.23
CA THR A 917 -7.44 10.96 9.12
C THR A 917 -7.13 12.39 8.65
N TYR A 918 -6.92 12.57 7.35
CA TYR A 918 -7.07 13.85 6.68
C TYR A 918 -8.30 13.77 5.77
N SER A 919 -9.30 14.62 5.98
CA SER A 919 -10.60 14.47 5.30
C SER A 919 -10.97 15.70 4.50
N THR A 920 -11.65 15.49 3.38
CA THR A 920 -12.20 16.55 2.53
C THR A 920 -13.62 16.21 2.10
N LYS A 921 -14.38 17.23 1.69
CA LYS A 921 -15.76 17.10 1.19
C LYS A 921 -15.94 17.90 -0.10
N LYS A 922 -16.69 17.32 -1.04
CA LYS A 922 -17.14 17.97 -2.28
C LYS A 922 -18.54 17.49 -2.62
N GLY A 923 -19.53 18.40 -2.53
CA GLY A 923 -20.94 18.03 -2.63
C GLY A 923 -21.32 17.00 -1.57
N ASP A 924 -21.93 15.90 -2.01
CA ASP A 924 -22.37 14.79 -1.14
C ASP A 924 -21.26 13.74 -0.89
N VAL A 925 -20.04 13.96 -1.38
CA VAL A 925 -18.93 13.02 -1.20
C VAL A 925 -17.98 13.51 -0.12
N THR A 926 -17.71 12.66 0.87
CA THR A 926 -16.65 12.85 1.86
C THR A 926 -15.53 11.85 1.60
N THR A 927 -14.32 12.36 1.43
CA THR A 927 -13.11 11.56 1.22
C THR A 927 -12.28 11.61 2.49
N ILE A 928 -11.91 10.46 3.03
CA ILE A 928 -11.17 10.29 4.27
C ILE A 928 -9.87 9.56 3.94
N GLN A 929 -8.74 10.25 4.06
CA GLN A 929 -7.42 9.67 3.88
C GLN A 929 -6.96 9.07 5.21
N LEU A 930 -6.90 7.74 5.28
CA LEU A 930 -6.32 7.03 6.42
C LEU A 930 -4.81 6.85 6.22
N LEU A 931 -4.01 7.44 7.11
CA LEU A 931 -2.55 7.41 7.08
C LEU A 931 -2.03 6.64 8.29
N ASN A 932 -1.17 5.65 8.05
CA ASN A 932 -0.74 4.72 9.10
C ASN A 932 0.51 5.21 9.85
N TYR A 933 0.33 6.15 10.78
CA TYR A 933 1.41 6.59 11.67
C TYR A 933 1.49 5.77 12.96
N SER A 934 0.88 4.58 13.02
CA SER A 934 0.82 3.75 14.24
C SER A 934 2.20 3.37 14.80
N ASN A 935 3.20 3.24 13.93
CA ASN A 935 4.59 2.98 14.31
C ASN A 935 5.49 4.22 14.21
N VAL A 936 4.98 5.35 13.73
CA VAL A 936 5.80 6.55 13.50
C VAL A 936 5.89 7.35 14.80
N SER A 937 7.11 7.48 15.30
CA SER A 937 7.43 8.22 16.52
C SER A 937 7.51 9.71 16.29
N ARG A 938 7.68 10.50 17.37
CA ARG A 938 8.00 11.93 17.24
C ARG A 938 9.35 12.19 16.57
N ASP A 939 10.33 11.30 16.79
CA ASP A 939 11.72 11.49 16.34
C ASP A 939 11.85 11.41 14.81
N ASN A 940 10.91 10.72 14.15
CA ASN A 940 10.87 10.54 12.70
C ASN A 940 9.59 11.09 12.06
N PHE A 941 8.91 12.01 12.76
CA PHE A 941 7.61 12.57 12.34
C PHE A 941 7.74 13.72 11.34
N ASN A 942 8.41 13.45 10.21
CA ASN A 942 8.65 14.43 9.16
C ASN A 942 8.76 13.75 7.78
N ILE A 943 8.62 14.52 6.70
CA ILE A 943 8.58 13.98 5.32
C ILE A 943 9.97 13.55 4.82
N ARG A 944 10.99 14.39 5.04
CA ARG A 944 12.33 14.18 4.44
C ARG A 944 13.14 13.08 5.16
N ASP A 945 12.77 12.74 6.39
CA ASP A 945 13.40 11.72 7.23
C ASP A 945 14.93 11.81 7.21
N LEU A 946 15.47 12.99 7.54
CA LEU A 946 16.91 13.28 7.41
C LEU A 946 17.80 12.28 8.15
N SER A 947 17.30 11.67 9.23
CA SER A 947 18.02 10.69 10.04
C SER A 947 17.87 9.24 9.55
N GLU A 948 17.12 8.99 8.47
CA GLU A 948 16.80 7.66 7.95
C GLU A 948 16.23 6.74 9.04
N THR A 949 15.10 7.13 9.61
CA THR A 949 14.51 6.49 10.79
C THR A 949 13.05 6.09 10.61
N MET A 950 12.40 6.41 9.49
CA MET A 950 10.98 6.08 9.24
C MET A 950 10.74 4.56 9.30
N PRO A 951 9.95 4.03 10.24
CA PRO A 951 9.76 2.60 10.39
C PRO A 951 8.89 2.04 9.27
N LEU A 952 8.97 0.73 9.03
CA LEU A 952 7.95 0.05 8.23
C LEU A 952 6.61 0.09 9.01
N PRO A 953 5.49 0.38 8.34
CA PRO A 953 4.19 0.39 8.99
C PRO A 953 3.75 -1.02 9.38
N ASN A 954 2.96 -1.13 10.46
CA ASN A 954 2.21 -2.34 10.76
C ASN A 954 1.02 -2.43 9.82
N VAL A 955 0.97 -3.45 8.96
CA VAL A 955 -0.18 -3.67 8.07
C VAL A 955 -1.42 -4.00 8.91
N LEU A 956 -2.47 -3.20 8.78
CA LEU A 956 -3.72 -3.38 9.51
C LEU A 956 -4.79 -3.97 8.58
N ASN A 957 -5.09 -5.25 8.73
CA ASN A 957 -6.09 -5.95 7.90
C ASN A 957 -7.42 -6.12 8.61
N ASN A 958 -8.50 -6.10 7.84
CA ASN A 958 -9.88 -6.40 8.26
C ASN A 958 -10.32 -5.66 9.53
N LYS A 959 -10.01 -4.36 9.60
CA LYS A 959 -10.28 -3.53 10.77
C LYS A 959 -11.71 -3.03 10.79
N LYS A 960 -12.40 -3.19 11.92
CA LYS A 960 -13.75 -2.66 12.08
C LYS A 960 -13.68 -1.15 12.25
N ILE A 961 -14.32 -0.42 11.34
CA ILE A 961 -14.47 1.03 11.42
C ILE A 961 -15.86 1.36 11.93
N VAL A 962 -15.92 2.31 12.87
CA VAL A 962 -17.15 2.97 13.27
C VAL A 962 -16.95 4.47 13.09
N LEU A 963 -17.59 5.02 12.06
CA LEU A 963 -17.57 6.43 11.70
C LEU A 963 -18.80 7.12 12.31
N ASP A 964 -18.60 8.24 13.00
CA ASP A 964 -19.68 9.10 13.47
C ASP A 964 -20.19 9.94 12.29
N ASP A 965 -21.30 9.49 11.69
CA ASP A 965 -21.94 10.17 10.57
C ASP A 965 -23.46 9.94 10.60
N ALA A 966 -24.18 11.03 10.87
CA ALA A 966 -25.63 11.03 10.96
C ALA A 966 -26.32 11.27 9.60
N GLN A 967 -25.57 11.69 8.57
CA GLN A 967 -26.15 11.89 7.25
C GLN A 967 -26.41 10.54 6.59
N PRO A 968 -27.54 10.33 5.89
CA PRO A 968 -27.77 9.08 5.17
C PRO A 968 -26.62 8.77 4.22
N VAL A 969 -26.00 7.60 4.39
CA VAL A 969 -24.93 7.12 3.51
C VAL A 969 -25.54 6.22 2.44
N ALA A 970 -25.24 6.52 1.18
CA ALA A 970 -25.66 5.73 0.03
C ALA A 970 -24.66 4.62 -0.29
N ARG A 971 -23.35 4.94 -0.23
CA ARG A 971 -22.27 4.04 -0.66
C ARG A 971 -20.98 4.32 0.09
N ILE A 972 -20.20 3.27 0.36
CA ILE A 972 -18.82 3.38 0.86
C ILE A 972 -17.92 2.55 -0.03
N TRP A 973 -16.76 3.09 -0.38
CA TRP A 973 -15.73 2.35 -1.07
C TRP A 973 -14.35 2.82 -0.66
N VAL A 974 -13.34 1.99 -0.89
CA VAL A 974 -11.94 2.28 -0.55
C VAL A 974 -11.03 2.06 -1.74
N ALA A 975 -9.93 2.78 -1.79
CA ALA A 975 -8.85 2.54 -2.73
C ALA A 975 -7.50 2.81 -2.04
N SER A 976 -6.47 2.04 -2.38
CA SER A 976 -5.13 2.20 -1.79
C SER A 976 -4.07 1.89 -2.83
N PRO A 977 -3.00 2.70 -2.98
CA PRO A 977 -1.87 2.31 -3.82
C PRO A 977 -1.09 1.10 -3.26
N ASP A 978 -1.26 0.77 -1.99
CA ASP A 978 -0.62 -0.37 -1.34
C ASP A 978 -1.31 -1.71 -1.63
N ARG A 979 -2.53 -1.68 -2.21
CA ARG A 979 -3.34 -2.87 -2.45
C ARG A 979 -4.17 -2.77 -3.72
N LEU A 980 -4.25 -3.86 -4.49
CA LEU A 980 -4.91 -3.94 -5.81
C LEU A 980 -4.39 -2.90 -6.82
N GLY A 981 -3.15 -2.43 -6.66
CA GLY A 981 -2.60 -1.34 -7.47
C GLY A 981 -3.49 -0.09 -7.52
N GLY A 982 -4.26 0.20 -6.46
CA GLY A 982 -5.19 1.33 -6.44
C GLY A 982 -6.61 1.05 -6.93
N ALA A 983 -6.96 -0.18 -7.34
CA ALA A 983 -8.32 -0.48 -7.77
C ALA A 983 -9.34 -0.29 -6.61
N PRO A 984 -10.49 0.35 -6.88
CA PRO A 984 -11.48 0.63 -5.85
C PRO A 984 -12.20 -0.65 -5.43
N GLN A 985 -12.51 -0.75 -4.14
CA GLN A 985 -13.28 -1.82 -3.52
C GLN A 985 -14.51 -1.21 -2.86
N GLU A 986 -15.70 -1.59 -3.33
CA GLU A 986 -16.93 -1.22 -2.64
C GLU A 986 -17.01 -1.97 -1.31
N LEU A 987 -17.51 -1.30 -0.27
CA LEU A 987 -17.63 -1.85 1.06
C LEU A 987 -19.09 -1.86 1.50
N ASP A 988 -19.45 -2.95 2.15
CA ASP A 988 -20.70 -3.00 2.86
C ASP A 988 -20.60 -2.21 4.16
N PHE A 989 -21.74 -1.66 4.57
CA PHE A 989 -21.85 -0.91 5.81
C PHE A 989 -23.25 -1.02 6.40
N THR A 990 -23.31 -0.84 7.71
CA THR A 990 -24.54 -0.62 8.45
C THR A 990 -24.56 0.81 8.98
N GLN A 991 -25.73 1.43 9.01
CA GLN A 991 -25.89 2.76 9.61
C GLN A 991 -27.04 2.71 10.61
N SER A 992 -26.73 3.08 11.85
CA SER A 992 -27.73 3.16 12.92
C SER A 992 -27.28 4.16 13.98
N SER A 993 -28.24 4.87 14.59
CA SER A 993 -27.97 5.80 15.69
C SER A 993 -26.87 6.84 15.40
N GLY A 994 -26.83 7.36 14.17
CA GLY A 994 -25.84 8.35 13.72
C GLY A 994 -24.42 7.80 13.55
N LYS A 995 -24.24 6.48 13.47
CA LYS A 995 -22.96 5.82 13.26
C LYS A 995 -23.02 4.90 12.06
N VAL A 996 -21.95 4.91 11.28
CA VAL A 996 -21.72 4.07 10.10
C VAL A 996 -20.63 3.06 10.43
N THR A 997 -20.93 1.77 10.30
CA THR A 997 -20.00 0.68 10.63
C THR A 997 -19.69 -0.15 9.39
N PHE A 998 -18.40 -0.34 9.09
CA PHE A 998 -17.90 -1.15 7.98
C PHE A 998 -16.55 -1.79 8.33
N THR A 999 -16.09 -2.74 7.52
CA THR A 999 -14.77 -3.37 7.68
C THR A 999 -13.80 -2.79 6.66
N LEU A 1000 -12.72 -2.18 7.12
CA LEU A 1000 -11.60 -1.74 6.29
C LEU A 1000 -10.76 -2.95 5.89
N PRO A 1001 -10.61 -3.26 4.58
CA PRO A 1001 -9.91 -4.46 4.13
C PRO A 1001 -8.42 -4.48 4.50
N SER A 1002 -7.72 -3.36 4.33
CA SER A 1002 -6.31 -3.21 4.66
C SER A 1002 -5.92 -1.74 4.80
N LEU A 1003 -4.87 -1.48 5.57
CA LEU A 1003 -4.14 -0.22 5.65
C LEU A 1003 -2.66 -0.53 5.92
N GLU A 1004 -1.78 -0.36 4.91
CA GLU A 1004 -0.33 -0.44 5.06
C GLU A 1004 0.26 0.95 5.31
N TYR A 1005 0.38 1.81 4.29
CA TYR A 1005 0.79 3.21 4.45
C TYR A 1005 -0.44 4.13 4.37
N TRP A 1006 -1.27 3.91 3.35
CA TRP A 1006 -2.34 4.82 2.97
C TRP A 1006 -3.56 4.09 2.41
N THR A 1007 -4.75 4.44 2.88
CA THR A 1007 -6.01 4.03 2.26
C THR A 1007 -6.97 5.21 2.20
N MET A 1008 -7.48 5.50 1.01
CA MET A 1008 -8.55 6.47 0.82
C MET A 1008 -9.88 5.77 1.02
N VAL A 1009 -10.70 6.27 1.94
CA VAL A 1009 -12.11 5.88 2.12
C VAL A 1009 -12.99 6.96 1.54
N VAL A 1010 -13.98 6.58 0.73
CA VAL A 1010 -14.95 7.50 0.14
C VAL A 1010 -16.34 7.15 0.63
N VAL A 1011 -17.00 8.14 1.23
CA VAL A 1011 -18.36 8.07 1.75
C VAL A 1011 -19.25 8.96 0.90
N GLU A 1012 -20.20 8.36 0.18
CA GLU A 1012 -21.16 9.08 -0.65
C GLU A 1012 -22.49 9.18 0.08
N HIS A 1013 -22.91 10.40 0.35
CA HIS A 1013 -24.15 10.71 1.07
C HIS A 1013 -25.33 10.76 0.11
N GLY A 1014 -26.51 10.48 0.67
CA GLY A 1014 -27.76 10.50 -0.04
C GLY A 1014 -28.68 9.38 0.41
N GLN A 1015 -29.88 9.36 -0.14
CA GLN A 1015 -30.72 8.17 -0.03
C GLN A 1015 -29.98 7.02 -0.67
N LYS A 1016 -29.88 5.88 0.03
CA LYS A 1016 -29.32 4.65 -0.52
C LYS A 1016 -30.10 4.30 -1.78
N SER A 1017 -29.63 4.77 -2.94
CA SER A 1017 -30.21 4.41 -4.22
C SER A 1017 -30.04 2.91 -4.34
N VAL A 1018 -31.15 2.22 -4.48
CA VAL A 1018 -31.14 0.79 -4.76
C VAL A 1018 -30.76 0.64 -6.23
N ASP A 1019 -29.50 0.93 -6.56
CA ASP A 1019 -28.92 0.43 -7.80
C ASP A 1019 -28.81 -1.09 -7.61
N ASN A 1020 -29.80 -1.79 -8.12
CA ASN A 1020 -29.86 -3.25 -8.06
C ASN A 1020 -28.90 -3.89 -9.06
N SER A 1021 -28.23 -3.15 -9.95
CA SER A 1021 -27.41 -3.76 -11.00
C SER A 1021 -26.12 -4.41 -10.48
N SER A 1022 -25.53 -3.87 -9.39
CA SER A 1022 -24.34 -4.40 -8.73
C SER A 1022 -24.63 -5.32 -7.53
N ARG A 1023 -25.88 -5.37 -7.07
CA ARG A 1023 -26.27 -6.16 -5.90
C ARG A 1023 -26.33 -7.65 -6.22
N ILE A 1024 -25.68 -8.49 -5.44
CA ILE A 1024 -25.88 -9.93 -5.52
C ILE A 1024 -27.15 -10.31 -4.76
N LYS A 1025 -28.12 -10.90 -5.44
CA LYS A 1025 -29.24 -11.59 -4.80
C LYS A 1025 -28.79 -12.99 -4.44
N ASN A 1026 -28.73 -13.25 -3.14
CA ASN A 1026 -28.48 -14.57 -2.60
C ASN A 1026 -29.80 -15.33 -2.49
N TYR A 1027 -29.83 -16.57 -2.96
CA TYR A 1027 -31.00 -17.43 -2.84
C TYR A 1027 -30.60 -18.70 -2.10
N VAL A 1028 -31.41 -19.06 -1.11
CA VAL A 1028 -31.26 -20.27 -0.31
C VAL A 1028 -32.34 -21.27 -0.70
N LEU A 1029 -31.99 -22.55 -0.67
CA LEU A 1029 -32.95 -23.60 -1.01
C LEU A 1029 -34.07 -23.66 0.05
N SER A 1030 -35.32 -23.57 -0.39
CA SER A 1030 -36.52 -23.68 0.44
C SER A 1030 -37.60 -24.49 -0.29
N GLY A 1031 -37.93 -25.65 0.25
CA GLY A 1031 -38.88 -26.58 -0.36
C GLY A 1031 -38.37 -27.13 -1.71
N GLU A 1032 -39.08 -26.81 -2.79
CA GLU A 1032 -38.75 -27.24 -4.16
C GLU A 1032 -38.18 -26.11 -5.03
N SER A 1033 -37.62 -25.06 -4.41
CA SER A 1033 -37.14 -23.86 -5.09
C SER A 1033 -36.06 -23.12 -4.31
N PHE A 1034 -35.25 -22.32 -4.99
CA PHE A 1034 -34.36 -21.35 -4.35
C PHE A 1034 -35.13 -20.06 -4.10
N SER A 1035 -35.32 -19.72 -2.83
CA SER A 1035 -36.00 -18.49 -2.41
C SER A 1035 -34.99 -17.42 -2.05
N LEU A 1036 -35.32 -16.15 -2.31
CA LEU A 1036 -34.47 -15.02 -1.97
C LEU A 1036 -34.17 -15.04 -0.47
N ALA A 1037 -32.89 -15.02 -0.11
CA ALA A 1037 -32.42 -14.99 1.27
C ALA A 1037 -32.92 -13.71 1.97
N GLN A 1038 -33.45 -13.85 3.19
CA GLN A 1038 -33.75 -12.70 4.04
C GLN A 1038 -32.45 -12.17 4.67
N GLN A 1039 -32.41 -10.90 5.10
CA GLN A 1039 -31.25 -10.36 5.82
C GLN A 1039 -30.85 -11.31 6.96
N ASN A 1040 -29.59 -11.77 6.95
CA ASN A 1040 -28.97 -12.68 7.92
C ASN A 1040 -29.40 -14.16 7.83
N SER A 1041 -30.00 -14.61 6.72
CA SER A 1041 -30.41 -16.01 6.55
C SER A 1041 -29.33 -16.93 5.96
N LEU A 1042 -28.09 -16.45 5.76
CA LEU A 1042 -26.96 -17.28 5.36
C LEU A 1042 -26.11 -17.58 6.59
N VAL A 1043 -26.12 -18.83 7.03
CA VAL A 1043 -25.32 -19.35 8.13
C VAL A 1043 -24.08 -20.05 7.55
N ALA A 1044 -22.96 -20.02 8.27
CA ALA A 1044 -21.75 -20.74 7.86
C ALA A 1044 -22.06 -22.22 7.59
N GLY A 1045 -21.70 -22.70 6.40
CA GLY A 1045 -22.03 -24.04 5.90
C GLY A 1045 -23.26 -24.10 4.99
N ASP A 1046 -24.07 -23.05 4.90
CA ASP A 1046 -25.19 -22.99 3.96
C ASP A 1046 -24.68 -22.98 2.52
N VAL A 1047 -25.35 -23.71 1.64
CA VAL A 1047 -25.11 -23.61 0.20
C VAL A 1047 -26.15 -22.70 -0.43
N TYR A 1048 -25.71 -21.75 -1.25
CA TYR A 1048 -26.58 -20.72 -1.81
C TYR A 1048 -26.23 -20.39 -3.25
N LEU A 1049 -27.20 -19.85 -3.97
CA LEU A 1049 -26.97 -19.26 -5.30
C LEU A 1049 -26.75 -17.77 -5.16
N SER A 1050 -25.75 -17.26 -5.87
CA SER A 1050 -25.45 -15.84 -5.97
C SER A 1050 -25.63 -15.38 -7.40
N PHE A 1051 -26.53 -14.42 -7.62
CA PHE A 1051 -26.67 -13.79 -8.92
C PHE A 1051 -26.58 -12.28 -8.78
N PRO A 1052 -25.79 -11.59 -9.62
CA PRO A 1052 -25.99 -10.17 -9.90
C PRO A 1052 -27.47 -9.91 -10.15
N ALA A 1053 -28.07 -8.88 -9.54
CA ALA A 1053 -29.47 -8.56 -9.78
C ALA A 1053 -29.73 -8.01 -11.19
N SER A 1054 -28.69 -7.82 -12.00
CA SER A 1054 -28.79 -7.66 -13.45
C SER A 1054 -29.12 -8.95 -14.20
N LEU A 1055 -28.77 -10.13 -13.66
CA LEU A 1055 -29.00 -11.45 -14.28
C LEU A 1055 -30.35 -12.09 -13.90
N VAL A 1056 -31.07 -11.52 -12.94
CA VAL A 1056 -32.37 -12.04 -12.49
C VAL A 1056 -33.35 -10.88 -12.36
N SER A 1057 -34.57 -11.03 -12.86
CA SER A 1057 -35.60 -9.98 -12.78
C SER A 1057 -35.74 -9.40 -11.36
N ALA A 1058 -35.98 -8.09 -11.27
CA ALA A 1058 -36.20 -7.39 -10.02
C ALA A 1058 -37.27 -8.06 -9.13
N THR A 1059 -38.27 -8.71 -9.76
CA THR A 1059 -39.41 -9.37 -9.10
C THR A 1059 -39.19 -10.86 -8.76
N THR A 1060 -38.06 -11.45 -9.13
CA THR A 1060 -37.82 -12.87 -8.87
C THR A 1060 -37.45 -13.08 -7.40
N ASN A 1061 -38.41 -13.56 -6.63
CA ASN A 1061 -38.23 -13.95 -5.23
C ASN A 1061 -38.04 -15.46 -5.05
N VAL A 1062 -38.39 -16.24 -6.08
CA VAL A 1062 -38.37 -17.70 -6.07
C VAL A 1062 -37.88 -18.20 -7.42
N MET A 1063 -36.92 -19.12 -7.42
CA MET A 1063 -36.38 -19.80 -8.59
C MET A 1063 -36.65 -21.31 -8.49
N PRO A 1064 -37.59 -21.86 -9.27
CA PRO A 1064 -37.89 -23.28 -9.22
C PRO A 1064 -36.71 -24.12 -9.73
N LEU A 1065 -36.58 -25.35 -9.23
CA LEU A 1065 -35.60 -26.30 -9.73
C LEU A 1065 -36.08 -26.89 -11.06
N LYS A 1066 -35.24 -26.85 -12.10
CA LYS A 1066 -35.53 -27.45 -13.40
C LYS A 1066 -34.49 -28.52 -13.72
N MET A 1067 -34.98 -29.73 -13.94
CA MET A 1067 -34.15 -30.88 -14.30
C MET A 1067 -33.76 -30.79 -15.77
N VAL A 1068 -32.46 -30.80 -16.08
CA VAL A 1068 -32.00 -30.91 -17.46
C VAL A 1068 -31.93 -32.39 -17.82
N THR A 1069 -33.00 -32.92 -18.42
CA THR A 1069 -33.01 -34.29 -18.96
C THR A 1069 -32.34 -34.33 -20.33
N GLU A 1070 -31.05 -34.70 -20.34
CA GLU A 1070 -30.26 -35.15 -21.48
C GLU A 1070 -30.01 -34.20 -22.68
N GLY A 1071 -28.81 -34.32 -23.24
CA GLY A 1071 -28.23 -33.45 -24.25
C GLY A 1071 -28.90 -33.45 -25.63
N ILE A 1072 -28.44 -32.49 -26.43
CA ILE A 1072 -28.76 -32.17 -27.83
C ILE A 1072 -29.37 -33.37 -28.58
N LYS A 1073 -30.69 -33.33 -28.82
CA LYS A 1073 -31.39 -34.30 -29.68
C LYS A 1073 -31.44 -33.78 -31.12
N SER A 1074 -30.68 -34.45 -31.99
CA SER A 1074 -30.78 -34.57 -33.46
C SER A 1074 -31.16 -33.35 -34.32
N LEU A 1075 -30.31 -33.04 -35.33
CA LEU A 1075 -30.68 -32.21 -36.49
C LEU A 1075 -31.83 -32.88 -37.26
N THR A 1076 -32.93 -32.16 -37.47
CA THR A 1076 -34.04 -32.64 -38.31
C THR A 1076 -34.13 -31.78 -39.56
N ASN A 1077 -34.04 -32.41 -40.73
CA ASN A 1077 -34.20 -31.75 -42.03
C ASN A 1077 -35.70 -31.54 -42.29
N VAL A 1078 -36.10 -30.29 -42.56
CA VAL A 1078 -37.47 -29.94 -42.93
C VAL A 1078 -37.47 -29.57 -44.41
N CYS A 1079 -37.69 -30.56 -45.28
CA CYS A 1079 -37.84 -30.36 -46.72
C CYS A 1079 -39.32 -30.11 -47.08
N GLY A 1080 -39.60 -29.01 -47.76
CA GLY A 1080 -40.92 -28.73 -48.32
C GLY A 1080 -40.80 -27.95 -49.62
N ASN A 1081 -41.08 -28.61 -50.76
CA ASN A 1081 -41.00 -28.22 -52.19
C ASN A 1081 -41.03 -26.71 -52.57
N SER A 1082 -40.17 -25.89 -52.00
CA SER A 1082 -40.00 -24.46 -52.26
C SER A 1082 -38.59 -24.04 -51.84
N SER A 1083 -38.13 -22.86 -52.25
CA SER A 1083 -36.73 -22.38 -52.12
C SER A 1083 -36.19 -22.17 -50.69
N ASP A 1084 -36.95 -22.56 -49.67
CA ASP A 1084 -36.79 -22.22 -48.25
C ASP A 1084 -36.45 -23.43 -47.35
N ASP A 1085 -35.67 -24.40 -47.83
CA ASP A 1085 -35.22 -25.51 -46.97
C ASP A 1085 -34.33 -25.00 -45.80
N TYR A 1086 -34.60 -25.47 -44.58
CA TYR A 1086 -33.86 -25.14 -43.36
C TYR A 1086 -33.75 -26.34 -42.41
N TYR A 1087 -32.76 -26.29 -41.51
CA TYR A 1087 -32.61 -27.27 -40.44
C TYR A 1087 -33.18 -26.72 -39.14
N THR A 1088 -33.72 -27.61 -38.30
CA THR A 1088 -34.06 -27.25 -36.92
C THR A 1088 -33.20 -28.04 -35.94
N LEU A 1089 -32.70 -27.33 -34.93
CA LEU A 1089 -32.02 -27.91 -33.77
C LEU A 1089 -32.77 -27.47 -32.52
N SER A 1090 -33.42 -28.40 -31.83
CA SER A 1090 -34.27 -28.11 -30.66
C SER A 1090 -35.30 -26.99 -30.89
N GLY A 1091 -35.86 -26.91 -32.10
CA GLY A 1091 -36.89 -25.92 -32.46
C GLY A 1091 -36.40 -24.60 -33.05
N ILE A 1092 -35.08 -24.38 -33.15
CA ILE A 1092 -34.50 -23.15 -33.69
C ILE A 1092 -34.12 -23.31 -35.17
N LYS A 1093 -34.55 -22.36 -36.01
CA LYS A 1093 -34.37 -22.37 -37.48
C LYS A 1093 -32.95 -21.95 -37.88
N LEU A 1094 -32.21 -22.84 -38.54
CA LEU A 1094 -30.90 -22.60 -39.14
C LEU A 1094 -31.03 -22.51 -40.67
N GLN A 1095 -30.79 -21.32 -41.24
CA GLN A 1095 -30.82 -21.13 -42.69
C GLN A 1095 -29.50 -21.57 -43.34
N LYS A 1096 -29.56 -22.68 -44.10
CA LYS A 1096 -28.53 -23.18 -45.04
C LYS A 1096 -27.07 -23.16 -44.53
N PRO A 1097 -26.70 -23.94 -43.50
CA PRO A 1097 -25.30 -24.11 -43.13
C PRO A 1097 -24.55 -24.90 -44.23
N SER A 1098 -23.47 -24.34 -44.78
CA SER A 1098 -22.51 -25.10 -45.60
C SER A 1098 -21.63 -26.00 -44.73
N LYS A 1099 -21.11 -27.11 -45.27
CA LYS A 1099 -20.23 -28.05 -44.52
C LYS A 1099 -19.17 -27.30 -43.71
N GLY A 1100 -19.07 -27.61 -42.42
CA GLY A 1100 -18.15 -26.90 -41.53
C GLY A 1100 -18.48 -27.05 -40.05
N VAL A 1101 -17.64 -26.43 -39.22
CA VAL A 1101 -17.77 -26.40 -37.77
C VAL A 1101 -18.33 -25.04 -37.35
N TYR A 1102 -19.46 -25.05 -36.63
CA TYR A 1102 -20.13 -23.87 -36.12
C TYR A 1102 -20.00 -23.83 -34.60
N ILE A 1103 -19.75 -22.64 -34.04
CA ILE A 1103 -19.71 -22.44 -32.58
C ILE A 1103 -20.82 -21.48 -32.22
N HIS A 1104 -21.72 -21.92 -31.34
CA HIS A 1104 -22.76 -21.10 -30.76
C HIS A 1104 -22.89 -21.46 -29.28
N ASP A 1105 -22.90 -20.47 -28.40
CA ASP A 1105 -22.86 -20.61 -26.93
C ASP A 1105 -21.80 -21.61 -26.44
N GLY A 1106 -20.58 -21.50 -26.97
CA GLY A 1106 -19.41 -22.25 -26.50
C GLY A 1106 -19.40 -23.74 -26.85
N LYS A 1107 -20.32 -24.23 -27.69
CA LYS A 1107 -20.34 -25.63 -28.15
C LYS A 1107 -20.11 -25.74 -29.65
N THR A 1108 -19.29 -26.74 -30.00
CA THR A 1108 -18.88 -27.06 -31.36
C THR A 1108 -19.92 -27.95 -32.05
N ILE A 1109 -20.48 -27.48 -33.17
CA ILE A 1109 -21.46 -28.20 -34.01
C ILE A 1109 -20.80 -28.51 -35.35
N VAL A 1110 -20.62 -29.79 -35.67
CA VAL A 1110 -20.02 -30.22 -36.94
C VAL A 1110 -21.11 -30.61 -37.92
N VAL A 1111 -21.26 -29.83 -39.00
CA VAL A 1111 -22.17 -30.12 -40.11
C VAL A 1111 -21.37 -30.84 -41.19
N LYS A 1112 -21.56 -32.16 -41.32
CA LYS A 1112 -20.79 -33.08 -42.17
C LYS A 1112 -21.13 -33.02 -43.66
#